data_AF-A0A522UFV8-F1
#
_entry.id   AF-A0A522UFV8-F1
#
_cell.length_a   1.000
_cell.length_b   1.000
_cell.length_c   1.000
_cell.angle_alpha   90.00
_cell.angle_beta   90.00
_cell.angle_gamma   90.00
#
_symmetry.space_group_name_H-M   'P 1'
#
loop_
_entity.id
_entity.type
_entity.pdbx_description
1 polymer ?
#
loop_
_entity_poly.entity_id
_entity_poly.type
_entity_poly.pdbx_seq_one_letter_code
_entity_poly.pdbx_strand_id
1 'polypeptide(L)'
;MQPATVVAKRGIALVVVLGLLAMLMLLAVSFAISMRVERVAGHGVVEVAKARNLAQTALVRAIAQMEGDMLPASVGGGGSNTFYHGGVIRSSRAGDPASFLSGVLSGFVPRNISLQPVPNWVDVVDGGQLMGQCSFIVQDCSGYLDVNTIGRVATRGAGVDPGEISLPTTLPTTRPEVVNPDDFIIERARHRVENGREIVCRLGEFCDLRNNSNTLTMVSFSYFPNDKYIYTDPNAGSGSYAVSNRLEIGFSGVTTPGVRNDMINKIRAEIPGNQAFATIEAALVTNLWDYVTPGFVPANVLSFGTKPVPMINEVVVTNVYELGQQILPNGDIEYMATNRYRVGVEVWYPFFDTNTENFAVSLTANYGGVPAAYQPPPLAATAPPLNGPWPRDAYRTVWFPDSGWQIKAWALPSQPPAAPTPPSLVNASVAVGVTVQWNGAVVDLTTNLTIGIGASLSGAPTINAPLNASSGKAANDPRINWDGTSMAQWAVVTPGGQGAAAMSFGGRNPRVTAGQGDADPDTGMYCRRGPLATIGELGYLLYNKNRPWHTVHLMDSASDPNYTYRLFDLFTTSPTNRIVQGFVNPNAQTLGGYNNSNAIVGCVFVGASLARYPGEPDAEVVTSAQAALLADRVAGVGSVYTNISDICRLAANNINFALPDTDYWQKKALMRNSIGLLNPRQNLWIIAVAGRAVRDVNNDNQFTSGSGDFETAVAYAVATVWRDPYEDPDDTANPVGQRRHRSFIQFFQWR
;
A
#
# COMPACT_ATOMS: atom_id res chain seq x y z
N MET A 1 -78.65 -18.54 -96.08
CA MET A 1 -77.24 -18.28 -95.73
C MET A 1 -77.18 -16.98 -94.93
N GLN A 2 -76.51 -17.03 -93.76
CA GLN A 2 -76.19 -15.97 -92.79
C GLN A 2 -75.41 -14.78 -93.41
N PRO A 3 -75.44 -13.55 -92.83
CA PRO A 3 -74.65 -13.23 -91.62
C PRO A 3 -75.34 -12.37 -90.55
N ALA A 4 -74.91 -12.63 -89.31
CA ALA A 4 -75.33 -11.99 -88.08
C ALA A 4 -74.29 -10.95 -87.60
N THR A 5 -74.81 -9.90 -86.97
CA THR A 5 -74.27 -9.20 -85.79
C THR A 5 -72.83 -8.67 -85.82
N VAL A 6 -72.65 -7.47 -86.41
CA VAL A 6 -71.50 -6.57 -86.13
C VAL A 6 -71.97 -5.36 -85.31
N VAL A 7 -72.36 -5.57 -84.05
CA VAL A 7 -72.62 -4.46 -83.09
C VAL A 7 -71.88 -4.65 -81.75
N ALA A 8 -71.31 -5.83 -81.46
CA ALA A 8 -70.71 -6.13 -80.16
C ALA A 8 -69.22 -5.73 -79.97
N LYS A 9 -68.50 -5.25 -81.00
CA LYS A 9 -67.04 -4.99 -80.91
C LYS A 9 -66.62 -3.58 -80.47
N ARG A 10 -67.54 -2.59 -80.39
CA ARG A 10 -67.21 -1.21 -79.96
C ARG A 10 -67.20 -1.00 -78.43
N GLY A 11 -67.90 -1.83 -77.66
CA GLY A 11 -67.91 -1.73 -76.18
C GLY A 11 -66.64 -2.24 -75.50
N ILE A 12 -65.98 -3.25 -76.08
CA ILE A 12 -64.79 -3.89 -75.49
C ILE A 12 -63.60 -2.92 -75.41
N ALA A 13 -63.37 -2.13 -76.46
CA ALA A 13 -62.26 -1.16 -76.46
C ALA A 13 -62.41 -0.10 -75.36
N LEU A 14 -63.64 0.36 -75.09
CA LEU A 14 -63.93 1.32 -74.02
C LEU A 14 -63.64 0.70 -72.65
N VAL A 15 -64.08 -0.54 -72.41
CA VAL A 15 -63.85 -1.24 -71.12
C VAL A 15 -62.36 -1.47 -70.88
N VAL A 16 -61.59 -1.83 -71.92
CA VAL A 16 -60.13 -2.00 -71.82
C VAL A 16 -59.45 -0.67 -71.50
N VAL A 17 -59.81 0.43 -72.18
CA VAL A 17 -59.22 1.75 -71.92
C VAL A 17 -59.58 2.27 -70.53
N LEU A 18 -60.83 2.10 -70.08
CA LEU A 18 -61.26 2.49 -68.73
C LEU A 18 -60.56 1.65 -67.65
N GLY A 19 -60.38 0.35 -67.88
CA GLY A 19 -59.61 -0.53 -66.99
C GLY A 19 -58.14 -0.11 -66.91
N LEU A 20 -57.53 0.27 -68.04
CA LEU A 20 -56.14 0.72 -68.10
C LEU A 20 -55.96 2.10 -67.42
N LEU A 21 -56.90 3.03 -67.63
CA LEU A 21 -56.94 4.32 -66.93
C LEU A 21 -57.14 4.15 -65.41
N ALA A 22 -58.03 3.25 -64.98
CA ALA A 22 -58.22 2.95 -63.57
C ALA A 22 -56.95 2.35 -62.94
N MET A 23 -56.27 1.45 -63.65
CA MET A 23 -55.00 0.87 -63.20
C MET A 23 -53.89 1.93 -63.09
N LEU A 24 -53.78 2.84 -64.05
CA LEU A 24 -52.84 3.96 -64.01
C LEU A 24 -53.13 4.93 -62.86
N MET A 25 -54.40 5.25 -62.60
CA MET A 25 -54.83 6.04 -61.44
C MET A 25 -54.44 5.37 -60.11
N LEU A 26 -54.68 4.07 -59.97
CA LEU A 26 -54.30 3.32 -58.76
C LEU A 26 -52.78 3.29 -58.55
N LEU A 27 -52.00 3.11 -59.62
CA LEU A 27 -50.54 3.18 -59.56
C LEU A 27 -50.07 4.58 -59.15
N ALA A 28 -50.63 5.64 -59.73
CA ALA A 28 -50.27 7.02 -59.39
C ALA A 28 -50.58 7.36 -57.93
N VAL A 29 -51.75 6.95 -57.41
CA VAL A 29 -52.13 7.14 -56.00
C VAL A 29 -51.23 6.34 -55.07
N SER A 30 -50.93 5.07 -55.39
CA SER A 30 -50.01 4.24 -54.61
C SER A 30 -48.62 4.87 -54.52
N PHE A 31 -48.10 5.37 -55.64
CA PHE A 31 -46.81 6.05 -55.69
C PHE A 31 -46.80 7.36 -54.87
N ALA A 32 -47.86 8.16 -54.97
CA ALA A 32 -48.00 9.39 -54.18
C ALA A 32 -48.06 9.10 -52.67
N ILE A 33 -48.74 8.01 -52.26
CA ILE A 33 -48.76 7.56 -50.87
C ILE A 33 -47.37 7.07 -50.45
N SER A 34 -46.69 6.25 -51.26
CA SER A 34 -45.33 5.77 -50.98
C SER A 34 -44.36 6.94 -50.77
N MET A 35 -44.36 7.93 -51.67
CA MET A 35 -43.53 9.13 -51.54
C MET A 35 -43.81 9.91 -50.25
N ARG A 36 -45.09 10.02 -49.85
CA ARG A 36 -45.46 10.68 -48.60
C ARG A 36 -44.98 9.90 -47.38
N VAL A 37 -45.15 8.58 -47.38
CA VAL A 37 -44.70 7.69 -46.31
C VAL A 37 -43.18 7.70 -46.21
N GLU A 38 -42.46 7.61 -47.33
CA GLU A 38 -40.99 7.70 -47.39
C GLU A 38 -40.49 9.05 -46.89
N ARG A 39 -41.16 10.15 -47.25
CA ARG A 39 -40.81 11.49 -46.74
C ARG A 39 -41.00 11.56 -45.22
N VAL A 40 -42.10 11.04 -44.69
CA VAL A 40 -42.37 11.02 -43.24
C VAL A 40 -41.38 10.09 -42.51
N ALA A 41 -41.10 8.91 -43.07
CA ALA A 41 -40.13 7.96 -42.51
C ALA A 41 -38.71 8.55 -42.53
N GLY A 42 -38.31 9.15 -43.66
CA GLY A 42 -37.02 9.84 -43.81
C GLY A 42 -36.89 11.01 -42.81
N HIS A 43 -37.96 11.79 -42.63
CA HIS A 43 -38.00 12.84 -41.62
C HIS A 43 -37.83 12.26 -40.21
N GLY A 44 -38.51 11.15 -39.87
CA GLY A 44 -38.35 10.48 -38.58
C GLY A 44 -36.92 10.02 -38.31
N VAL A 45 -36.24 9.45 -39.31
CA VAL A 45 -34.83 9.03 -39.20
C VAL A 45 -33.92 10.24 -38.95
N VAL A 46 -34.15 11.36 -39.65
CA VAL A 46 -33.39 12.60 -39.44
C VAL A 46 -33.59 13.16 -38.04
N GLU A 47 -34.84 13.19 -37.54
CA GLU A 47 -35.14 13.68 -36.18
C GLU A 47 -34.51 12.78 -35.10
N VAL A 48 -34.51 11.45 -35.28
CA VAL A 48 -33.83 10.52 -34.36
C VAL A 48 -32.31 10.72 -34.41
N ALA A 49 -31.72 10.88 -35.59
CA ALA A 49 -30.29 11.17 -35.73
C ALA A 49 -29.93 12.49 -35.07
N LYS A 50 -30.78 13.51 -35.22
CA LYS A 50 -30.66 14.82 -34.57
C LYS A 50 -30.72 14.70 -33.05
N ALA A 51 -31.68 13.95 -32.52
CA ALA A 51 -31.79 13.68 -31.07
C ALA A 51 -30.54 12.95 -30.53
N ARG A 52 -29.97 12.00 -31.29
CA ARG A 52 -28.70 11.33 -30.91
C ARG A 52 -27.52 12.28 -30.90
N ASN A 53 -27.38 13.14 -31.91
CA ASN A 53 -26.33 14.17 -31.94
C ASN A 53 -26.47 15.16 -30.76
N LEU A 54 -27.70 15.51 -30.39
CA LEU A 54 -27.98 16.34 -29.21
C LEU A 54 -27.62 15.62 -27.89
N ALA A 55 -27.88 14.31 -27.79
CA ALA A 55 -27.47 13.52 -26.64
C ALA A 55 -25.93 13.40 -26.52
N GLN A 56 -25.22 13.27 -27.65
CA GLN A 56 -23.75 13.35 -27.69
C GLN A 56 -23.25 14.74 -27.28
N THR A 57 -23.94 15.80 -27.71
CA THR A 57 -23.65 17.17 -27.27
C THR A 57 -23.84 17.31 -25.76
N ALA A 58 -24.89 16.71 -25.19
CA ALA A 58 -25.09 16.64 -23.74
C ALA A 58 -23.92 15.92 -23.05
N LEU A 59 -23.39 14.82 -23.62
CA LEU A 59 -22.23 14.12 -23.05
C LEU A 59 -20.99 15.01 -23.03
N VAL A 60 -20.69 15.70 -24.13
CA VAL A 60 -19.54 16.63 -24.20
C VAL A 60 -19.72 17.78 -23.20
N ARG A 61 -20.93 18.35 -23.11
CA ARG A 61 -21.24 19.40 -22.11
C ARG A 61 -21.13 18.88 -20.69
N ALA A 62 -21.56 17.65 -20.44
CA ALA A 62 -21.46 17.02 -19.13
C ALA A 62 -20.00 16.84 -18.70
N ILE A 63 -19.14 16.38 -19.60
CA ILE A 63 -17.69 16.26 -19.34
C ILE A 63 -17.07 17.64 -19.12
N ALA A 64 -17.42 18.63 -19.93
CA ALA A 64 -16.90 20.00 -19.77
C ALA A 64 -17.35 20.65 -18.44
N GLN A 65 -18.62 20.46 -18.06
CA GLN A 65 -19.15 20.92 -16.77
C GLN A 65 -18.47 20.19 -15.61
N MET A 66 -18.26 18.87 -15.74
CA MET A 66 -17.51 18.08 -14.77
C MET A 66 -16.09 18.57 -14.58
N GLU A 67 -15.38 18.87 -15.68
CA GLU A 67 -14.04 19.47 -15.60
C GLU A 67 -14.07 20.85 -14.94
N GLY A 68 -15.04 21.70 -15.28
CA GLY A 68 -15.19 23.04 -14.71
C GLY A 68 -15.50 23.04 -13.20
N ASP A 69 -16.40 22.17 -12.74
CA ASP A 69 -16.79 22.09 -11.34
C ASP A 69 -15.66 21.52 -10.45
N MET A 70 -14.74 20.77 -11.04
CA MET A 70 -13.54 20.26 -10.36
C MET A 70 -12.38 21.27 -10.32
N LEU A 71 -12.43 22.38 -11.05
CA LEU A 71 -11.36 23.37 -11.00
C LEU A 71 -11.19 23.96 -9.57
N PRO A 72 -9.98 24.44 -9.23
CA PRO A 72 -9.75 25.10 -7.94
C PRO A 72 -10.71 26.27 -7.70
N ALA A 73 -11.11 26.48 -6.44
CA ALA A 73 -11.95 27.63 -6.06
C ALA A 73 -11.37 29.00 -6.46
N SER A 74 -10.05 29.11 -6.57
CA SER A 74 -9.35 30.33 -7.03
C SER A 74 -9.66 30.72 -8.47
N VAL A 75 -10.18 29.80 -9.30
CA VAL A 75 -10.61 30.07 -10.68
C VAL A 75 -12.13 29.92 -10.86
N GLY A 76 -12.89 29.95 -9.75
CA GLY A 76 -14.36 29.88 -9.78
C GLY A 76 -14.94 28.46 -9.76
N GLY A 77 -14.12 27.43 -9.54
CA GLY A 77 -14.60 26.06 -9.33
C GLY A 77 -15.06 25.78 -7.89
N GLY A 78 -15.69 24.63 -7.67
CA GLY A 78 -16.29 24.27 -6.38
C GLY A 78 -15.39 23.42 -5.46
N GLY A 79 -14.18 23.02 -5.90
CA GLY A 79 -13.46 21.95 -5.21
C GLY A 79 -11.97 21.80 -5.54
N SER A 80 -11.48 20.56 -5.37
CA SER A 80 -10.10 20.12 -5.60
C SER A 80 -9.92 19.69 -7.06
N ASN A 81 -8.85 20.11 -7.74
CA ASN A 81 -8.58 19.71 -9.15
C ASN A 81 -8.48 18.18 -9.34
N THR A 82 -8.17 17.47 -8.25
CA THR A 82 -7.96 16.02 -8.27
C THR A 82 -9.25 15.23 -8.05
N PHE A 83 -10.21 15.75 -7.27
CA PHE A 83 -11.44 15.02 -6.88
C PHE A 83 -12.66 15.92 -6.77
N TYR A 84 -13.81 15.35 -7.15
CA TYR A 84 -15.07 16.03 -7.02
C TYR A 84 -15.71 15.71 -5.67
N HIS A 85 -16.31 16.73 -5.06
CA HIS A 85 -16.97 16.62 -3.76
C HIS A 85 -18.48 16.85 -3.82
N GLY A 86 -19.02 17.22 -4.98
CA GLY A 86 -20.45 17.58 -5.11
C GLY A 86 -21.39 16.41 -5.37
N GLY A 87 -20.86 15.21 -5.63
CA GLY A 87 -21.59 13.95 -5.89
C GLY A 87 -22.36 13.87 -7.18
N VAL A 88 -23.11 14.92 -7.51
CA VAL A 88 -23.93 15.00 -8.72
C VAL A 88 -23.68 16.33 -9.42
N ILE A 89 -23.51 16.27 -10.73
CA ILE A 89 -23.53 17.44 -11.62
C ILE A 89 -24.73 17.28 -12.51
N ARG A 90 -25.45 18.36 -12.78
CA ARG A 90 -26.60 18.33 -13.67
C ARG A 90 -26.62 19.54 -14.58
N SER A 91 -27.31 19.40 -15.71
CA SER A 91 -27.66 20.55 -16.51
C SER A 91 -28.59 21.48 -15.71
N SER A 92 -28.14 22.70 -15.45
CA SER A 92 -28.88 23.72 -14.70
C SER A 92 -29.20 24.92 -15.60
N ARG A 93 -30.49 25.09 -15.93
CA ARG A 93 -31.05 26.28 -16.61
C ARG A 93 -32.56 26.33 -16.41
N ALA A 94 -33.21 27.46 -16.72
CA ALA A 94 -34.65 27.69 -16.52
C ALA A 94 -35.60 26.87 -17.43
N GLY A 95 -35.11 25.77 -18.02
CA GLY A 95 -35.93 24.87 -18.84
C GLY A 95 -36.72 23.86 -18.01
N ASP A 96 -37.63 23.16 -18.67
CA ASP A 96 -38.45 22.12 -18.06
C ASP A 96 -37.58 21.03 -17.39
N PRO A 97 -38.02 20.46 -16.25
CA PRO A 97 -37.35 19.33 -15.64
C PRO A 97 -37.39 18.11 -16.57
N ALA A 98 -36.22 17.54 -16.83
CA ALA A 98 -36.05 16.37 -17.67
C ALA A 98 -36.21 15.08 -16.83
N SER A 99 -37.39 14.48 -16.91
CA SER A 99 -37.77 13.30 -16.12
C SER A 99 -37.23 11.96 -16.66
N PHE A 100 -36.09 11.92 -17.35
CA PHE A 100 -35.60 10.68 -17.97
C PHE A 100 -35.01 9.68 -16.95
N LEU A 101 -34.75 10.13 -15.71
CA LEU A 101 -34.25 9.29 -14.61
C LEU A 101 -35.32 8.44 -13.95
N SER A 102 -36.60 8.82 -14.01
CA SER A 102 -37.70 8.04 -13.41
C SER A 102 -38.15 6.88 -14.30
N GLY A 103 -37.65 6.80 -15.54
CA GLY A 103 -38.01 5.78 -16.53
C GLY A 103 -36.83 4.88 -16.91
N VAL A 104 -36.50 4.91 -18.21
CA VAL A 104 -35.59 3.96 -18.87
C VAL A 104 -34.18 3.94 -18.27
N LEU A 105 -33.69 5.08 -17.76
CA LEU A 105 -32.34 5.18 -17.20
C LEU A 105 -32.26 4.86 -15.69
N SER A 106 -33.40 4.65 -15.02
CA SER A 106 -33.46 4.37 -13.57
C SER A 106 -32.74 3.08 -13.13
N GLY A 107 -32.45 2.18 -14.07
CA GLY A 107 -31.70 0.95 -13.84
C GLY A 107 -30.19 1.13 -13.84
N PHE A 108 -29.68 2.22 -14.42
CA PHE A 108 -28.24 2.47 -14.59
C PHE A 108 -27.66 3.44 -13.57
N VAL A 109 -28.54 4.17 -12.86
CA VAL A 109 -28.16 5.23 -11.93
C VAL A 109 -28.50 4.76 -10.50
N PRO A 110 -27.54 4.78 -9.53
CA PRO A 110 -27.78 4.39 -8.14
C PRO A 110 -29.03 5.05 -7.51
N ARG A 111 -29.87 4.29 -6.80
CA ARG A 111 -31.20 4.77 -6.33
C ARG A 111 -31.17 5.96 -5.36
N ASN A 112 -30.10 6.15 -4.58
CA ASN A 112 -29.96 7.32 -3.71
C ASN A 112 -29.87 8.66 -4.48
N ILE A 113 -29.74 8.59 -5.81
CA ILE A 113 -29.73 9.76 -6.69
C ILE A 113 -31.16 10.23 -7.00
N SER A 114 -32.20 9.43 -6.74
CA SER A 114 -33.59 9.86 -6.91
C SER A 114 -34.03 10.93 -5.91
N LEU A 115 -33.20 11.26 -4.91
CA LEU A 115 -33.40 12.37 -3.98
C LEU A 115 -32.74 13.67 -4.47
N GLN A 116 -32.01 13.63 -5.59
CA GLN A 116 -31.33 14.79 -6.14
C GLN A 116 -32.23 15.56 -7.11
N PRO A 117 -32.05 16.87 -7.27
CA PRO A 117 -32.93 17.69 -8.10
C PRO A 117 -32.85 17.27 -9.57
N VAL A 118 -34.01 17.26 -10.23
CA VAL A 118 -34.19 16.82 -11.62
C VAL A 118 -33.30 17.67 -12.55
N PRO A 119 -32.56 17.07 -13.50
CA PRO A 119 -31.80 17.83 -14.48
C PRO A 119 -32.76 18.63 -15.37
N ASN A 120 -32.36 19.83 -15.83
CA ASN A 120 -33.22 20.63 -16.70
C ASN A 120 -32.80 20.48 -18.16
N TRP A 121 -33.74 20.67 -19.08
CA TRP A 121 -33.43 20.78 -20.50
C TRP A 121 -32.66 22.08 -20.80
N VAL A 122 -31.68 21.99 -21.69
CA VAL A 122 -30.85 23.12 -22.13
C VAL A 122 -30.93 23.24 -23.64
N ASP A 123 -31.36 24.41 -24.10
CA ASP A 123 -31.43 24.73 -25.53
C ASP A 123 -30.05 24.64 -26.21
N VAL A 124 -30.08 24.09 -27.42
CA VAL A 124 -28.97 24.05 -28.36
C VAL A 124 -29.41 24.84 -29.58
N VAL A 125 -28.84 26.03 -29.73
CA VAL A 125 -29.12 26.96 -30.82
C VAL A 125 -27.89 27.01 -31.72
N ASP A 126 -28.10 26.88 -33.03
CA ASP A 126 -27.05 27.04 -34.05
C ASP A 126 -27.55 28.01 -35.12
N GLY A 127 -26.70 28.97 -35.50
CA GLY A 127 -27.08 30.01 -36.47
C GLY A 127 -28.31 30.86 -36.09
N GLY A 128 -28.66 30.94 -34.79
CA GLY A 128 -29.87 31.62 -34.33
C GLY A 128 -31.16 30.85 -34.59
N GLN A 129 -31.08 29.53 -34.79
CA GLN A 129 -32.21 28.62 -34.88
C GLN A 129 -32.13 27.56 -33.75
N LEU A 130 -33.24 27.30 -33.06
CA LEU A 130 -33.33 26.21 -32.09
C LEU A 130 -33.19 24.85 -32.81
N MET A 131 -32.07 24.18 -32.57
CA MET A 131 -31.85 22.83 -33.07
C MET A 131 -32.56 21.81 -32.18
N GLY A 132 -32.59 22.04 -30.87
CA GLY A 132 -33.31 21.20 -29.93
C GLY A 132 -32.81 21.42 -28.52
N GLN A 133 -33.01 20.42 -27.66
CA GLN A 133 -32.57 20.49 -26.28
C GLN A 133 -31.77 19.27 -25.90
N CYS A 134 -30.84 19.48 -24.97
CA CYS A 134 -30.03 18.44 -24.37
C CYS A 134 -30.12 18.53 -22.86
N SER A 135 -30.00 17.41 -22.16
CA SER A 135 -30.02 17.35 -20.70
C SER A 135 -29.07 16.27 -20.25
N PHE A 136 -28.44 16.46 -19.10
CA PHE A 136 -27.49 15.50 -18.57
C PHE A 136 -27.47 15.51 -17.05
N ILE A 137 -27.06 14.37 -16.49
CA ILE A 137 -26.69 14.22 -15.10
C ILE A 137 -25.40 13.39 -15.05
N VAL A 138 -24.43 13.86 -14.29
CA VAL A 138 -23.16 13.20 -14.01
C VAL A 138 -23.23 12.75 -12.55
N GLN A 139 -23.01 11.48 -12.30
CA GLN A 139 -22.86 10.93 -10.98
C GLN A 139 -21.40 10.57 -10.75
N ASP A 140 -20.85 11.10 -9.67
CA ASP A 140 -19.56 10.62 -9.18
C ASP A 140 -19.73 9.23 -8.59
N CYS A 141 -18.96 8.29 -9.13
CA CYS A 141 -18.85 6.91 -8.66
C CYS A 141 -17.48 6.66 -8.02
N SER A 142 -16.69 7.70 -7.77
CA SER A 142 -15.47 7.59 -6.98
C SER A 142 -15.82 7.14 -5.56
N GLY A 143 -15.34 5.94 -5.20
CA GLY A 143 -15.42 5.46 -3.83
C GLY A 143 -16.63 4.63 -3.43
N TYR A 144 -17.49 4.20 -4.34
CA TYR A 144 -18.33 3.05 -3.99
C TYR A 144 -17.58 1.73 -4.20
N LEU A 145 -17.97 0.78 -3.37
CA LEU A 145 -17.42 -0.57 -3.30
C LEU A 145 -18.03 -1.47 -4.38
N ASP A 146 -17.18 -2.17 -5.13
CA ASP A 146 -17.65 -3.22 -6.05
C ASP A 146 -18.00 -4.48 -5.26
N VAL A 147 -19.28 -4.67 -5.01
CA VAL A 147 -19.82 -5.81 -4.25
C VAL A 147 -19.50 -7.17 -4.87
N ASN A 148 -19.14 -7.24 -6.15
CA ASN A 148 -18.72 -8.51 -6.76
C ASN A 148 -17.31 -8.90 -6.35
N THR A 149 -16.51 -7.97 -5.87
CA THR A 149 -15.11 -8.22 -5.56
C THR A 149 -14.92 -8.55 -4.10
N ILE A 150 -15.73 -8.00 -3.20
CA ILE A 150 -15.61 -8.16 -1.75
C ILE A 150 -16.02 -9.54 -1.24
N GLY A 151 -15.48 -9.91 -0.08
CA GLY A 151 -15.83 -11.15 0.63
C GLY A 151 -15.60 -12.43 -0.16
N ARG A 152 -14.80 -12.39 -1.24
CA ARG A 152 -14.43 -13.57 -2.04
C ARG A 152 -13.53 -14.51 -1.27
N VAL A 153 -12.71 -13.96 -0.38
CA VAL A 153 -11.71 -14.72 0.37
C VAL A 153 -12.29 -15.02 1.75
N ALA A 154 -12.32 -16.29 2.11
CA ALA A 154 -12.87 -16.75 3.40
C ALA A 154 -12.07 -16.26 4.61
N THR A 155 -10.80 -15.89 4.40
CA THR A 155 -9.90 -15.41 5.44
C THR A 155 -9.30 -14.09 5.01
N ARG A 156 -9.44 -13.07 5.85
CA ARG A 156 -8.83 -11.77 5.61
C ARG A 156 -7.30 -11.88 5.68
N GLY A 157 -6.63 -11.36 4.65
CA GLY A 157 -5.19 -11.43 4.49
C GLY A 157 -4.48 -10.11 4.83
N ALA A 158 -3.43 -9.81 4.07
CA ALA A 158 -2.58 -8.63 4.26
C ALA A 158 -3.03 -7.40 3.44
N GLY A 159 -4.30 -7.37 3.01
CA GLY A 159 -4.89 -6.26 2.28
C GLY A 159 -4.38 -6.16 0.84
N VAL A 160 -4.21 -7.29 0.16
CA VAL A 160 -3.66 -7.36 -1.21
C VAL A 160 -4.73 -7.57 -2.26
N ASP A 161 -5.85 -8.18 -1.86
CA ASP A 161 -7.01 -8.44 -2.71
C ASP A 161 -8.25 -7.74 -2.15
N PRO A 162 -8.99 -6.96 -2.95
CA PRO A 162 -10.31 -6.48 -2.60
C PRO A 162 -11.29 -7.56 -2.12
N GLY A 163 -11.09 -8.82 -2.50
CA GLY A 163 -11.77 -9.99 -1.96
C GLY A 163 -11.65 -10.20 -0.46
N GLU A 164 -10.67 -9.56 0.19
CA GLU A 164 -10.48 -9.58 1.64
C GLU A 164 -11.37 -8.56 2.36
N ILE A 165 -11.93 -7.58 1.64
CA ILE A 165 -12.79 -6.54 2.22
C ILE A 165 -14.04 -7.22 2.78
N SER A 166 -14.33 -6.91 4.04
CA SER A 166 -15.42 -7.51 4.80
C SER A 166 -16.52 -6.50 5.07
N LEU A 167 -17.78 -6.91 4.88
CA LEU A 167 -18.93 -6.08 5.21
C LEU A 167 -19.19 -6.08 6.72
N PRO A 168 -19.51 -4.93 7.34
CA PRO A 168 -19.93 -4.85 8.73
C PRO A 168 -21.12 -5.78 9.02
N THR A 169 -21.13 -6.38 10.21
CA THR A 169 -22.17 -7.29 10.69
C THR A 169 -23.51 -6.60 11.02
N THR A 170 -23.58 -5.26 10.97
CA THR A 170 -24.78 -4.45 11.20
C THR A 170 -25.65 -4.25 9.95
N LEU A 171 -25.27 -4.84 8.81
CA LEU A 171 -26.22 -5.07 7.71
C LEU A 171 -27.27 -6.10 8.19
N PRO A 172 -28.55 -5.96 7.83
CA PRO A 172 -29.63 -6.82 8.31
C PRO A 172 -29.19 -8.28 8.34
N THR A 173 -29.37 -8.92 9.50
CA THR A 173 -28.92 -10.29 9.82
C THR A 173 -29.50 -11.36 8.89
N THR A 174 -30.46 -11.00 8.05
CA THR A 174 -30.72 -11.70 6.78
C THR A 174 -29.61 -11.39 5.76
N ARG A 175 -28.37 -11.75 6.07
CA ARG A 175 -27.51 -12.24 4.99
C ARG A 175 -28.25 -13.49 4.49
N PRO A 176 -28.58 -13.63 3.20
CA PRO A 176 -28.93 -14.96 2.72
C PRO A 176 -27.76 -15.84 3.14
N GLU A 177 -28.02 -16.81 4.02
CA GLU A 177 -27.02 -17.82 4.36
C GLU A 177 -26.61 -18.42 3.02
N VAL A 178 -25.40 -18.09 2.57
CA VAL A 178 -24.77 -18.75 1.46
C VAL A 178 -24.36 -20.10 2.04
N VAL A 179 -25.32 -21.04 2.08
CA VAL A 179 -25.13 -22.40 2.58
C VAL A 179 -24.02 -23.12 1.80
N ASN A 180 -23.73 -22.64 0.60
CA ASN A 180 -22.66 -23.14 -0.25
C ASN A 180 -21.93 -21.98 -0.97
N PRO A 181 -20.69 -21.65 -0.55
CA PRO A 181 -19.83 -20.68 -1.22
C PRO A 181 -19.61 -20.99 -2.71
N ASP A 182 -19.59 -22.28 -3.07
CA ASP A 182 -19.40 -22.70 -4.46
C ASP A 182 -20.65 -22.43 -5.31
N ASP A 183 -21.85 -22.55 -4.76
CA ASP A 183 -23.09 -22.19 -5.48
C ASP A 183 -23.18 -20.67 -5.69
N PHE A 184 -22.75 -19.87 -4.71
CA PHE A 184 -22.63 -18.42 -4.88
C PHE A 184 -21.58 -18.05 -5.92
N ILE A 185 -20.43 -18.73 -5.95
CA ILE A 185 -19.38 -18.52 -6.97
C ILE A 185 -19.84 -18.98 -8.36
N ILE A 186 -20.57 -20.10 -8.46
CA ILE A 186 -21.11 -20.67 -9.71
C ILE A 186 -22.23 -19.80 -10.27
N GLU A 187 -23.17 -19.34 -9.43
CA GLU A 187 -24.22 -18.39 -9.83
C GLU A 187 -23.63 -17.02 -10.20
N ARG A 188 -22.58 -16.57 -9.50
CA ARG A 188 -21.84 -15.34 -9.82
C ARG A 188 -20.98 -15.45 -11.08
N ALA A 189 -20.50 -16.64 -11.43
CA ALA A 189 -19.83 -16.92 -12.70
C ALA A 189 -20.82 -16.95 -13.88
N ARG A 190 -22.09 -17.35 -13.63
CA ARG A 190 -23.18 -17.33 -14.61
C ARG A 190 -23.81 -15.95 -14.78
N HIS A 191 -23.72 -15.09 -13.76
CA HIS A 191 -24.41 -13.81 -13.71
C HIS A 191 -23.51 -12.72 -13.11
N ARG A 192 -22.86 -11.93 -13.97
CA ARG A 192 -22.23 -10.65 -13.58
C ARG A 192 -23.32 -9.73 -13.01
N VAL A 193 -23.17 -9.29 -11.76
CA VAL A 193 -24.18 -8.48 -11.04
C VAL A 193 -23.64 -7.07 -10.83
N GLU A 194 -24.12 -6.09 -11.56
CA GLU A 194 -23.52 -4.76 -11.67
C GLU A 194 -23.89 -3.81 -10.52
N ASN A 195 -24.88 -4.19 -9.69
CA ASN A 195 -25.34 -3.37 -8.57
C ASN A 195 -26.08 -4.20 -7.50
N GLY A 196 -26.18 -3.68 -6.26
CA GLY A 196 -26.94 -4.33 -5.18
C GLY A 196 -28.45 -4.50 -5.45
N ARG A 197 -29.02 -3.78 -6.42
CA ARG A 197 -30.43 -3.95 -6.83
C ARG A 197 -30.63 -5.18 -7.71
N GLU A 198 -29.65 -5.57 -8.53
CA GLU A 198 -29.73 -6.83 -9.28
C GLU A 198 -29.66 -8.04 -8.34
N ILE A 199 -28.92 -7.95 -7.22
CA ILE A 199 -28.96 -8.95 -6.14
C ILE A 199 -30.40 -9.09 -5.60
N VAL A 200 -31.04 -7.98 -5.26
CA VAL A 200 -32.41 -7.94 -4.71
C VAL A 200 -33.48 -8.35 -5.74
N CYS A 201 -33.32 -7.98 -7.01
CA CYS A 201 -34.27 -8.31 -8.07
C CYS A 201 -34.16 -9.75 -8.57
N ARG A 202 -32.99 -10.41 -8.43
CA ARG A 202 -32.80 -11.80 -8.87
C ARG A 202 -33.06 -12.83 -7.75
N LEU A 203 -32.81 -12.48 -6.48
CA LEU A 203 -33.10 -13.32 -5.31
C LEU A 203 -34.55 -13.17 -4.81
N GLY A 204 -35.51 -13.09 -5.73
CA GLY A 204 -36.92 -12.81 -5.44
C GLY A 204 -37.55 -13.62 -4.30
N GLU A 205 -38.57 -13.00 -3.70
CA GLU A 205 -39.46 -13.44 -2.59
C GLU A 205 -38.94 -13.32 -1.15
N PHE A 206 -37.64 -13.26 -0.87
CA PHE A 206 -37.15 -13.08 0.52
C PHE A 206 -36.98 -11.61 0.97
N CYS A 207 -37.32 -10.64 0.12
CA CYS A 207 -37.14 -9.20 0.39
C CYS A 207 -38.40 -8.38 0.04
N ASP A 208 -39.58 -8.86 0.42
CA ASP A 208 -40.84 -8.09 0.31
C ASP A 208 -40.82 -6.87 1.26
N LEU A 209 -40.15 -5.80 0.82
CA LEU A 209 -40.09 -4.49 1.47
C LEU A 209 -41.35 -3.68 1.13
N ARG A 210 -42.52 -4.19 1.47
CA ARG A 210 -43.74 -3.36 1.51
C ARG A 210 -43.87 -2.54 2.78
N ASN A 211 -43.04 -2.73 3.81
CA ASN A 211 -43.12 -1.93 5.04
C ASN A 211 -41.73 -1.56 5.60
N ASN A 212 -41.40 -0.27 5.42
CA ASN A 212 -40.53 0.62 6.22
C ASN A 212 -39.08 0.25 6.59
N SER A 213 -38.19 1.20 6.22
CA SER A 213 -36.88 1.55 6.80
C SER A 213 -35.82 0.45 6.89
N ASN A 214 -35.09 0.22 5.79
CA ASN A 214 -33.62 0.06 5.79
C ASN A 214 -33.10 0.06 4.33
N THR A 215 -32.69 1.24 3.87
CA THR A 215 -32.15 1.50 2.53
C THR A 215 -30.69 1.10 2.42
N LEU A 216 -30.42 -0.17 2.13
CA LEU A 216 -29.09 -0.58 1.68
C LEU A 216 -28.98 -0.41 0.16
N THR A 217 -28.34 0.70 -0.22
CA THR A 217 -28.03 1.05 -1.60
C THR A 217 -26.51 1.19 -1.72
N MET A 218 -25.85 0.13 -2.20
CA MET A 218 -24.45 0.18 -2.59
C MET A 218 -24.35 -0.18 -4.08
N VAL A 219 -23.85 0.77 -4.87
CA VAL A 219 -23.52 0.60 -6.29
C VAL A 219 -22.32 1.48 -6.59
N SER A 220 -21.18 0.92 -7.00
CA SER A 220 -20.37 1.43 -8.13
C SER A 220 -19.16 0.54 -8.43
N PHE A 221 -18.59 0.76 -9.60
CA PHE A 221 -17.34 0.19 -10.08
C PHE A 221 -16.15 1.08 -9.70
N SER A 222 -14.99 0.46 -9.44
CA SER A 222 -13.72 1.15 -9.22
C SER A 222 -12.75 0.84 -10.36
N TYR A 223 -12.14 1.88 -10.93
CA TYR A 223 -11.07 1.78 -11.91
C TYR A 223 -9.91 2.69 -11.49
N PHE A 224 -8.69 2.14 -11.49
CA PHE A 224 -7.49 2.89 -11.14
C PHE A 224 -6.22 2.36 -11.80
N PRO A 225 -5.43 3.25 -12.41
CA PRO A 225 -4.04 2.95 -12.76
C PRO A 225 -3.15 3.05 -11.50
N ASN A 226 -2.79 1.89 -10.92
CA ASN A 226 -1.95 1.77 -9.70
C ASN A 226 -0.44 2.00 -9.93
N ASP A 227 -0.06 2.38 -11.14
CA ASP A 227 1.32 2.47 -11.61
C ASP A 227 1.93 3.87 -11.46
N LYS A 228 1.17 4.88 -11.06
CA LYS A 228 1.65 6.27 -10.96
C LYS A 228 1.39 6.90 -9.60
N TYR A 229 2.24 7.85 -9.21
CA TYR A 229 1.99 8.73 -8.07
C TYR A 229 2.24 10.22 -8.41
N ILE A 230 1.72 11.14 -7.57
CA ILE A 230 1.93 12.59 -7.72
C ILE A 230 2.95 13.00 -6.68
N TYR A 231 3.96 13.76 -7.06
CA TYR A 231 4.87 14.39 -6.12
C TYR A 231 4.97 15.88 -6.38
N THR A 232 5.32 16.64 -5.34
CA THR A 232 5.70 18.04 -5.50
C THR A 232 7.09 18.05 -6.07
N ASP A 233 7.25 18.54 -7.30
CA ASP A 233 8.58 18.71 -7.89
C ASP A 233 9.28 19.84 -7.16
N PRO A 234 10.37 19.58 -6.43
CA PRO A 234 11.09 20.62 -5.68
C PRO A 234 11.77 21.65 -6.59
N ASN A 235 11.94 21.34 -7.88
CA ASN A 235 12.60 22.21 -8.86
C ASN A 235 11.62 23.05 -9.67
N ALA A 236 10.38 22.59 -9.81
CA ALA A 236 9.32 23.38 -10.40
C ALA A 236 8.76 24.30 -9.30
N GLY A 237 8.64 25.60 -9.57
CA GLY A 237 8.24 26.60 -8.56
C GLY A 237 7.02 26.16 -7.72
N SER A 238 6.94 26.67 -6.49
CA SER A 238 5.92 26.32 -5.48
C SER A 238 4.53 26.10 -6.10
N GLY A 239 3.99 24.88 -5.95
CA GLY A 239 2.68 24.49 -6.48
C GLY A 239 2.72 23.64 -7.75
N SER A 240 3.90 23.35 -8.29
CA SER A 240 4.03 22.44 -9.44
C SER A 240 4.05 20.97 -8.99
N TYR A 241 3.14 20.18 -9.56
CA TYR A 241 3.05 18.75 -9.34
C TYR A 241 3.58 17.99 -10.55
N ALA A 242 4.32 16.91 -10.29
CA ALA A 242 4.82 16.00 -11.31
C ALA A 242 4.29 14.58 -11.06
N VAL A 243 4.29 13.77 -12.12
CA VAL A 243 3.80 12.39 -12.10
C VAL A 243 4.98 11.46 -12.31
N SER A 244 5.09 10.43 -11.49
CA SER A 244 6.19 9.47 -11.53
C SER A 244 5.65 8.05 -11.48
N ASN A 245 6.26 7.13 -12.23
CA ASN A 245 5.86 5.72 -12.20
C ASN A 245 6.34 5.06 -10.91
N ARG A 246 5.48 4.22 -10.30
CA ARG A 246 5.86 3.33 -9.22
C ARG A 246 6.79 2.25 -9.72
N LEU A 247 7.72 1.84 -8.87
CA LEU A 247 8.56 0.70 -9.12
C LEU A 247 7.89 -0.56 -8.56
N GLU A 248 7.70 -1.54 -9.44
CA GLU A 248 7.19 -2.84 -9.04
C GLU A 248 8.27 -3.65 -8.32
N ILE A 249 7.97 -4.10 -7.11
CA ILE A 249 8.81 -5.01 -6.33
C ILE A 249 8.31 -6.44 -6.60
N GLY A 250 8.63 -6.96 -7.79
CA GLY A 250 8.24 -8.30 -8.25
C GLY A 250 9.40 -9.31 -8.33
N PHE A 251 9.08 -10.61 -8.31
CA PHE A 251 10.02 -11.75 -8.19
C PHE A 251 11.13 -11.79 -9.26
N SER A 252 10.87 -11.36 -10.50
CA SER A 252 11.86 -11.40 -11.59
C SER A 252 12.66 -10.11 -11.76
N GLY A 253 12.15 -8.98 -11.28
CA GLY A 253 12.78 -7.68 -11.44
C GLY A 253 13.81 -7.41 -10.35
N VAL A 254 13.42 -7.61 -9.08
CA VAL A 254 14.25 -7.21 -7.94
C VAL A 254 15.60 -7.87 -7.99
N THR A 255 15.73 -9.13 -8.47
CA THR A 255 17.00 -9.86 -8.53
C THR A 255 17.99 -9.40 -9.60
N THR A 256 17.63 -8.43 -10.45
CA THR A 256 18.56 -7.84 -11.43
C THR A 256 19.25 -6.61 -10.85
N PRO A 257 20.58 -6.48 -10.96
CA PRO A 257 21.31 -5.28 -10.49
C PRO A 257 20.76 -3.95 -11.04
N GLY A 258 20.13 -3.97 -12.23
CA GLY A 258 19.45 -2.81 -12.82
C GLY A 258 18.31 -2.29 -11.95
N VAL A 259 17.39 -3.16 -11.54
CA VAL A 259 16.25 -2.77 -10.70
C VAL A 259 16.72 -2.22 -9.36
N ARG A 260 17.77 -2.78 -8.77
CA ARG A 260 18.38 -2.25 -7.52
C ARG A 260 18.80 -0.79 -7.68
N ASN A 261 19.52 -0.46 -8.75
CA ASN A 261 19.95 0.91 -9.02
C ASN A 261 18.76 1.81 -9.34
N ASP A 262 17.74 1.31 -10.02
CA ASP A 262 16.50 2.04 -10.27
C ASP A 262 15.77 2.36 -8.96
N MET A 263 15.71 1.44 -7.98
CA MET A 263 15.15 1.73 -6.65
C MET A 263 15.90 2.88 -5.97
N ILE A 264 17.23 2.81 -5.96
CA ILE A 264 18.08 3.80 -5.31
C ILE A 264 17.89 5.16 -5.97
N ASN A 265 17.94 5.21 -7.30
CA ASN A 265 17.75 6.45 -8.07
C ASN A 265 16.35 7.03 -7.85
N LYS A 266 15.32 6.17 -7.78
CA LYS A 266 13.94 6.57 -7.52
C LYS A 266 13.78 7.20 -6.14
N ILE A 267 14.25 6.53 -5.08
CA ILE A 267 14.18 7.07 -3.71
C ILE A 267 14.90 8.42 -3.64
N ARG A 268 16.09 8.52 -4.26
CA ARG A 268 16.90 9.74 -4.27
C ARG A 268 16.23 10.93 -4.94
N ALA A 269 15.57 10.69 -6.07
CA ALA A 269 14.92 11.74 -6.84
C ALA A 269 13.65 12.26 -6.14
N GLU A 270 12.97 11.42 -5.37
CA GLU A 270 11.55 11.61 -5.05
C GLU A 270 11.29 11.81 -3.54
N ILE A 271 12.29 11.60 -2.69
CA ILE A 271 12.28 12.01 -1.27
C ILE A 271 13.26 13.20 -1.08
N PRO A 272 12.94 14.41 -1.60
CA PRO A 272 13.86 15.55 -1.57
C PRO A 272 14.05 16.10 -0.15
N GLY A 273 15.27 16.58 0.12
CA GLY A 273 15.57 17.48 1.24
C GLY A 273 16.37 16.91 2.41
N ASN A 274 16.80 15.64 2.40
CA ASN A 274 17.60 15.09 3.49
C ASN A 274 18.84 14.37 2.96
N GLN A 275 20.02 15.04 3.00
CA GLN A 275 21.29 14.37 2.71
C GLN A 275 21.53 13.13 3.59
N ALA A 276 20.86 13.01 4.75
CA ALA A 276 20.91 11.80 5.55
C ALA A 276 20.26 10.58 4.84
N PHE A 277 19.28 10.81 3.96
CA PHE A 277 18.58 9.76 3.24
C PHE A 277 19.42 9.11 2.14
N ALA A 278 20.38 9.84 1.54
CA ALA A 278 21.30 9.30 0.53
C ALA A 278 22.15 8.12 1.06
N THR A 279 22.52 8.15 2.35
CA THR A 279 23.19 7.04 3.04
C THR A 279 22.25 5.90 3.46
N ILE A 280 20.96 6.17 3.55
CA ILE A 280 19.90 5.24 3.97
C ILE A 280 19.41 4.40 2.79
N GLU A 281 19.33 4.99 1.58
CA GLU A 281 18.84 4.38 0.35
C GLU A 281 19.47 3.02 0.03
N ALA A 282 20.79 2.96 -0.06
CA ALA A 282 21.49 1.75 -0.48
C ALA A 282 21.35 0.62 0.56
N ALA A 283 21.37 0.96 1.85
CA ALA A 283 21.22 0.01 2.93
C ALA A 283 19.78 -0.52 3.00
N LEU A 284 18.77 0.36 2.87
CA LEU A 284 17.35 -0.03 2.83
C LEU A 284 17.04 -0.94 1.63
N VAL A 285 17.56 -0.64 0.44
CA VAL A 285 17.36 -1.47 -0.75
C VAL A 285 18.04 -2.84 -0.60
N THR A 286 19.23 -2.89 0.00
CA THR A 286 19.90 -4.16 0.34
C THR A 286 19.08 -4.95 1.36
N ASN A 287 18.51 -4.27 2.34
CA ASN A 287 17.67 -4.88 3.35
C ASN A 287 16.38 -5.46 2.76
N LEU A 288 15.72 -4.71 1.88
CA LEU A 288 14.56 -5.18 1.14
C LEU A 288 14.90 -6.41 0.31
N TRP A 289 16.05 -6.40 -0.37
CA TRP A 289 16.52 -7.54 -1.13
C TRP A 289 16.67 -8.78 -0.25
N ASP A 290 17.33 -8.65 0.89
CA ASP A 290 17.54 -9.76 1.82
C ASP A 290 16.23 -10.26 2.43
N TYR A 291 15.27 -9.36 2.66
CA TYR A 291 13.93 -9.68 3.13
C TYR A 291 13.12 -10.54 2.13
N VAL A 292 13.19 -10.22 0.83
CA VAL A 292 12.38 -10.92 -0.19
C VAL A 292 13.07 -12.13 -0.82
N THR A 293 14.40 -12.17 -0.84
CA THR A 293 15.11 -13.27 -1.51
C THR A 293 15.18 -14.52 -0.63
N PRO A 294 15.02 -15.72 -1.21
CA PRO A 294 15.18 -16.96 -0.46
C PRO A 294 16.64 -17.19 -0.05
N GLY A 295 16.85 -18.08 0.93
CA GLY A 295 18.18 -18.45 1.45
C GLY A 295 18.62 -17.64 2.68
N PHE A 296 19.85 -17.92 3.13
CA PHE A 296 20.41 -17.41 4.39
C PHE A 296 21.62 -16.47 4.21
N VAL A 297 22.17 -16.39 3.00
CA VAL A 297 23.32 -15.53 2.70
C VAL A 297 22.81 -14.13 2.35
N PRO A 298 23.20 -13.08 3.10
CA PRO A 298 22.81 -11.71 2.80
C PRO A 298 23.54 -11.21 1.55
N ALA A 299 22.92 -10.30 0.81
CA ALA A 299 23.52 -9.67 -0.37
C ALA A 299 24.75 -8.83 -0.03
N ASN A 300 24.81 -8.31 1.21
CA ASN A 300 25.98 -7.64 1.75
C ASN A 300 26.04 -7.81 3.28
N VAL A 301 27.02 -8.59 3.76
CA VAL A 301 27.27 -8.82 5.19
C VAL A 301 27.70 -7.57 5.96
N LEU A 302 28.10 -6.49 5.27
CA LEU A 302 28.47 -5.20 5.86
C LEU A 302 27.32 -4.17 5.74
N SER A 303 26.09 -4.65 5.81
CA SER A 303 24.84 -3.87 5.67
C SER A 303 23.75 -4.48 6.56
N PHE A 304 22.56 -3.87 6.57
CA PHE A 304 21.38 -4.38 7.28
C PHE A 304 21.16 -5.88 7.04
N GLY A 305 21.17 -6.66 8.10
CA GLY A 305 20.83 -8.09 8.05
C GLY A 305 19.34 -8.32 8.31
N THR A 306 18.61 -8.91 7.36
CA THR A 306 17.25 -9.44 7.57
C THR A 306 17.10 -10.91 7.22
N LYS A 307 18.21 -11.59 6.90
CA LYS A 307 18.20 -13.04 6.72
C LYS A 307 17.95 -13.75 8.05
N PRO A 308 17.08 -14.78 8.10
CA PRO A 308 16.74 -15.49 9.33
C PRO A 308 17.88 -16.40 9.76
N VAL A 309 18.94 -15.81 10.28
CA VAL A 309 20.17 -16.48 10.75
C VAL A 309 20.46 -16.04 12.19
N PRO A 310 21.23 -16.83 12.97
CA PRO A 310 21.78 -16.36 14.23
C PRO A 310 22.68 -15.15 14.00
N MET A 311 22.39 -14.06 14.68
CA MET A 311 23.12 -12.80 14.58
C MET A 311 24.02 -12.62 15.81
N ILE A 312 25.20 -12.04 15.62
CA ILE A 312 26.15 -11.77 16.70
C ILE A 312 25.52 -10.74 17.64
N ASN A 313 25.31 -11.12 18.90
CA ASN A 313 24.67 -10.30 19.91
C ASN A 313 25.65 -9.74 20.93
N GLU A 314 26.57 -10.56 21.45
CA GLU A 314 27.48 -10.12 22.50
C GLU A 314 28.85 -10.80 22.33
N VAL A 315 29.92 -10.04 22.54
CA VAL A 315 31.29 -10.55 22.55
C VAL A 315 31.91 -10.18 23.89
N VAL A 316 32.30 -11.19 24.65
CA VAL A 316 32.89 -11.05 25.98
C VAL A 316 34.33 -11.52 25.95
N VAL A 317 35.22 -10.74 26.54
CA VAL A 317 36.59 -11.16 26.81
C VAL A 317 36.75 -11.26 28.32
N THR A 318 37.09 -12.47 28.78
CA THR A 318 37.49 -12.74 30.15
C THR A 318 39.00 -12.85 30.20
N ASN A 319 39.59 -12.20 31.19
CA ASN A 319 41.01 -12.21 31.48
C ASN A 319 41.19 -12.77 32.90
N VAL A 320 41.94 -13.86 33.01
CA VAL A 320 42.22 -14.58 34.25
C VAL A 320 43.70 -14.51 34.51
N TYR A 321 44.08 -13.74 35.53
CA TYR A 321 45.47 -13.64 35.99
C TYR A 321 45.66 -14.48 37.24
N GLU A 322 46.57 -15.45 37.18
CA GLU A 322 46.91 -16.35 38.28
C GLU A 322 48.38 -16.20 38.65
N LEU A 323 48.64 -15.95 39.93
CA LEU A 323 49.98 -16.03 40.50
C LEU A 323 50.10 -17.35 41.26
N GLY A 324 50.71 -18.35 40.62
CA GLY A 324 51.05 -19.62 41.25
C GLY A 324 52.39 -19.57 41.97
N GLN A 325 52.54 -20.46 42.95
CA GLN A 325 53.81 -20.72 43.62
C GLN A 325 54.10 -22.22 43.61
N GLN A 326 55.30 -22.60 43.19
CA GLN A 326 55.79 -23.97 43.28
C GLN A 326 57.09 -24.00 44.10
N ILE A 327 57.17 -24.91 45.06
CA ILE A 327 58.42 -25.18 45.78
C ILE A 327 59.18 -26.24 44.97
N LEU A 328 60.40 -25.90 44.54
CA LEU A 328 61.27 -26.77 43.78
C LEU A 328 61.96 -27.80 44.70
N PRO A 329 62.48 -28.93 44.16
CA PRO A 329 63.13 -29.96 44.96
C PRO A 329 64.35 -29.49 45.78
N ASN A 330 64.98 -28.38 45.38
CA ASN A 330 66.11 -27.76 46.07
C ASN A 330 65.69 -26.76 47.16
N GLY A 331 64.39 -26.58 47.41
CA GLY A 331 63.85 -25.61 48.37
C GLY A 331 63.62 -24.21 47.82
N ASP A 332 63.98 -23.95 46.55
CA ASP A 332 63.71 -22.67 45.90
C ASP A 332 62.22 -22.51 45.63
N ILE A 333 61.77 -21.26 45.56
CA ILE A 333 60.39 -20.91 45.23
C ILE A 333 60.36 -20.39 43.79
N GLU A 334 59.62 -21.09 42.93
CA GLU A 334 59.26 -20.62 41.58
C GLU A 334 57.88 -19.95 41.64
N TYR A 335 57.82 -18.67 41.26
CA TYR A 335 56.56 -17.97 41.04
C TYR A 335 56.18 -18.09 39.58
N MET A 336 54.95 -18.51 39.31
CA MET A 336 54.43 -18.63 37.95
C MET A 336 53.26 -17.65 37.78
N ALA A 337 53.50 -16.57 37.05
CA ALA A 337 52.42 -15.69 36.61
C ALA A 337 51.84 -16.24 35.30
N THR A 338 50.58 -16.63 35.33
CA THR A 338 49.83 -17.09 34.17
C THR A 338 48.74 -16.08 33.87
N ASN A 339 48.65 -15.62 32.63
CA ASN A 339 47.55 -14.78 32.21
C ASN A 339 46.82 -15.43 31.04
N ARG A 340 45.52 -15.69 31.22
CA ARG A 340 44.66 -16.39 30.26
C ARG A 340 43.54 -15.49 29.80
N TYR A 341 43.43 -15.34 28.50
CA TYR A 341 42.36 -14.63 27.83
C TYR A 341 41.42 -15.64 27.19
N ARG A 342 40.13 -15.49 27.46
CA ARG A 342 39.08 -16.31 26.88
C ARG A 342 38.07 -15.40 26.20
N VAL A 343 37.78 -15.69 24.94
CA VAL A 343 36.77 -14.94 24.18
C VAL A 343 35.50 -15.78 24.09
N GLY A 344 34.40 -15.19 24.54
CA GLY A 344 33.05 -15.71 24.42
C GLY A 344 32.29 -14.92 23.35
N VAL A 345 31.59 -15.62 22.47
CA VAL A 345 30.67 -15.03 21.50
C VAL A 345 29.27 -15.55 21.78
N GLU A 346 28.31 -14.66 21.86
CA GLU A 346 26.90 -14.96 21.88
C GLU A 346 26.29 -14.64 20.51
N VAL A 347 25.52 -15.59 20.00
CA VAL A 347 24.61 -15.37 18.88
C VAL A 347 23.17 -15.44 19.37
N TRP A 348 22.32 -14.59 18.81
CA TRP A 348 20.90 -14.51 19.09
C TRP A 348 20.13 -14.74 17.78
N TYR A 349 19.05 -15.50 17.86
CA TYR A 349 18.11 -15.69 16.76
C TYR A 349 16.83 -14.86 17.01
N PRO A 350 16.73 -13.63 16.45
CA PRO A 350 15.63 -12.71 16.73
C PRO A 350 14.35 -12.98 15.92
N PHE A 351 14.28 -14.03 15.10
CA PHE A 351 13.19 -14.19 14.13
C PHE A 351 11.99 -14.96 14.68
N PHE A 352 10.78 -14.63 14.20
CA PHE A 352 9.55 -15.33 14.60
C PHE A 352 9.49 -16.80 14.12
N ASP A 353 10.12 -17.10 12.98
CA ASP A 353 10.13 -18.45 12.40
C ASP A 353 11.24 -19.31 12.98
N THR A 354 10.97 -20.57 13.31
CA THR A 354 12.03 -21.52 13.71
C THR A 354 12.93 -21.87 12.53
N ASN A 355 14.25 -21.74 12.70
CA ASN A 355 15.24 -22.21 11.71
C ASN A 355 15.87 -23.54 12.17
N THR A 356 15.97 -24.53 11.29
CA THR A 356 16.54 -25.85 11.59
C THR A 356 17.96 -26.06 11.06
N GLU A 357 18.54 -25.04 10.42
CA GLU A 357 19.88 -25.07 9.84
C GLU A 357 20.98 -25.03 10.91
N ASN A 358 22.15 -25.53 10.52
CA ASN A 358 23.35 -25.50 11.35
C ASN A 358 24.24 -24.32 10.94
N PHE A 359 24.77 -23.62 11.94
CA PHE A 359 25.65 -22.47 11.73
C PHE A 359 26.99 -22.68 12.44
N ALA A 360 28.07 -22.20 11.86
CA ALA A 360 29.38 -22.18 12.50
C ALA A 360 29.76 -20.75 12.91
N VAL A 361 30.47 -20.62 14.02
CA VAL A 361 31.01 -19.33 14.48
C VAL A 361 32.53 -19.41 14.41
N SER A 362 33.14 -18.48 13.68
CA SER A 362 34.59 -18.33 13.63
C SER A 362 35.01 -16.99 14.22
N LEU A 363 36.18 -16.97 14.84
CA LEU A 363 36.70 -15.83 15.57
C LEU A 363 38.16 -15.59 15.23
N THR A 364 38.53 -14.31 15.13
CA THR A 364 39.89 -13.81 15.15
C THR A 364 40.03 -12.82 16.30
N ALA A 365 41.08 -12.92 17.12
CA ALA A 365 41.35 -11.99 18.20
C ALA A 365 42.83 -11.61 18.23
N ASN A 366 43.07 -10.29 18.20
CA ASN A 366 44.40 -9.70 18.25
C ASN A 366 44.55 -8.88 19.53
N TYR A 367 45.61 -9.14 20.29
CA TYR A 367 45.86 -8.49 21.58
C TYR A 367 46.72 -7.25 21.36
N GLY A 368 46.34 -6.12 21.95
CA GLY A 368 47.04 -4.84 21.84
C GLY A 368 47.16 -4.12 23.17
N GLY A 369 48.09 -3.16 23.27
CA GLY A 369 48.31 -2.39 24.51
C GLY A 369 48.94 -3.18 25.65
N VAL A 370 49.47 -4.37 25.35
CA VAL A 370 50.23 -5.22 26.26
C VAL A 370 51.71 -5.16 25.84
N PRO A 371 52.68 -5.10 26.77
CA PRO A 371 54.09 -5.10 26.37
C PRO A 371 54.44 -6.39 25.61
N ALA A 372 55.32 -6.31 24.61
CA ALA A 372 55.57 -7.41 23.66
C ALA A 372 55.93 -8.76 24.33
N ALA A 373 56.63 -8.75 25.46
CA ALA A 373 56.98 -9.95 26.22
C ALA A 373 55.78 -10.68 26.86
N TYR A 374 54.62 -10.02 26.93
CA TYR A 374 53.38 -10.49 27.56
C TYR A 374 52.21 -10.51 26.56
N GLN A 375 52.48 -10.34 25.26
CA GLN A 375 51.43 -10.33 24.26
C GLN A 375 51.06 -11.78 23.90
N PRO A 376 49.80 -12.21 24.11
CA PRO A 376 49.37 -13.53 23.67
C PRO A 376 49.48 -13.67 22.15
N PRO A 377 49.68 -14.89 21.63
CA PRO A 377 49.55 -15.12 20.20
C PRO A 377 48.13 -14.75 19.72
N PRO A 378 47.99 -14.25 18.48
CA PRO A 378 46.68 -14.08 17.88
C PRO A 378 45.87 -15.37 17.94
N LEU A 379 44.60 -15.27 18.34
CA LEU A 379 43.69 -16.40 18.38
C LEU A 379 42.87 -16.42 17.09
N ALA A 380 42.93 -17.52 16.34
CA ALA A 380 42.06 -17.78 15.19
C ALA A 380 41.47 -19.18 15.35
N ALA A 381 40.15 -19.26 15.50
CA ALA A 381 39.48 -20.52 15.78
C ALA A 381 38.05 -20.55 15.22
N THR A 382 37.60 -21.75 14.87
CA THR A 382 36.21 -22.04 14.48
C THR A 382 35.61 -22.98 15.51
N ALA A 383 34.45 -22.61 16.03
CA ALA A 383 33.72 -23.43 16.98
C ALA A 383 33.01 -24.60 16.28
N PRO A 384 32.69 -25.69 17.00
CA PRO A 384 31.81 -26.71 16.49
C PRO A 384 30.49 -26.11 15.97
N PRO A 385 29.88 -26.70 14.93
CA PRO A 385 28.58 -26.24 14.43
C PRO A 385 27.54 -26.18 15.55
N LEU A 386 26.82 -25.07 15.59
CA LEU A 386 25.68 -24.84 16.46
C LEU A 386 24.47 -25.59 15.88
N ASN A 387 24.31 -26.84 16.34
CA ASN A 387 23.30 -27.76 15.82
C ASN A 387 21.91 -27.58 16.43
N GLY A 388 20.85 -27.77 15.65
CA GLY A 388 19.49 -27.92 16.16
C GLY A 388 18.61 -26.69 15.96
N PRO A 389 17.31 -26.78 16.32
CA PRO A 389 16.35 -25.74 16.02
C PRO A 389 16.72 -24.43 16.72
N TRP A 390 16.46 -23.34 16.02
CA TRP A 390 16.57 -21.97 16.45
C TRP A 390 15.17 -21.40 16.58
N PRO A 391 14.48 -21.63 17.71
CA PRO A 391 13.22 -20.97 17.98
C PRO A 391 13.44 -19.46 18.16
N ARG A 392 12.35 -18.68 18.10
CA ARG A 392 12.36 -17.26 18.45
C ARG A 392 13.07 -17.04 19.79
N ASP A 393 13.94 -16.03 19.83
CA ASP A 393 14.69 -15.65 21.03
C ASP A 393 15.63 -16.75 21.55
N ALA A 394 16.12 -17.63 20.68
CA ALA A 394 17.19 -18.56 21.05
C ALA A 394 18.53 -17.83 21.16
N TYR A 395 19.21 -18.03 22.29
CA TYR A 395 20.57 -17.55 22.54
C TYR A 395 21.53 -18.75 22.60
N ARG A 396 22.70 -18.61 21.98
CA ARG A 396 23.77 -19.60 22.12
C ARG A 396 25.10 -18.92 22.33
N THR A 397 25.81 -19.39 23.34
CA THR A 397 27.13 -18.91 23.70
C THR A 397 28.20 -19.91 23.27
N VAL A 398 29.26 -19.40 22.68
CA VAL A 398 30.42 -20.15 22.24
C VAL A 398 31.65 -19.59 22.94
N TRP A 399 32.38 -20.44 23.62
CA TRP A 399 33.66 -20.08 24.22
C TRP A 399 34.80 -20.68 23.41
N PHE A 400 35.73 -19.83 22.99
CA PHE A 400 36.92 -20.25 22.27
C PHE A 400 38.03 -20.68 23.24
N PRO A 401 39.02 -21.46 22.78
CA PRO A 401 40.15 -21.88 23.60
C PRO A 401 40.88 -20.68 24.21
N ASP A 402 41.42 -20.88 25.41
CA ASP A 402 42.22 -19.87 26.08
C ASP A 402 43.47 -19.54 25.24
N SER A 403 43.78 -18.26 25.10
CA SER A 403 45.09 -17.79 24.67
C SER A 403 45.78 -17.14 25.86
N GLY A 404 47.10 -17.20 25.95
CA GLY A 404 47.77 -16.66 27.14
C GLY A 404 49.27 -16.71 27.06
N TRP A 405 49.88 -16.24 28.15
CA TRP A 405 51.31 -16.35 28.39
C TRP A 405 51.56 -16.84 29.81
N GLN A 406 52.74 -17.42 29.99
CA GLN A 406 53.24 -17.88 31.28
C GLN A 406 54.66 -17.34 31.47
N ILE A 407 54.91 -16.71 32.61
CA ILE A 407 56.24 -16.25 32.98
C ILE A 407 56.59 -16.86 34.33
N LYS A 408 57.80 -17.43 34.38
CA LYS A 408 58.39 -18.03 35.57
C LYS A 408 59.45 -17.09 36.12
N ALA A 409 59.35 -16.76 37.40
CA ALA A 409 60.35 -16.00 38.13
C ALA A 409 60.91 -16.85 39.27
N TRP A 410 62.22 -16.78 39.46
CA TRP A 410 62.96 -17.60 40.41
C TRP A 410 63.39 -16.75 41.59
N ALA A 411 63.38 -17.35 42.79
CA ALA A 411 63.92 -16.69 43.96
C ALA A 411 64.73 -17.63 44.82
N LEU A 412 65.86 -17.09 45.30
CA LEU A 412 66.73 -17.76 46.25
C LEU A 412 66.05 -17.82 47.63
N PRO A 413 66.30 -18.86 48.44
CA PRO A 413 65.62 -19.05 49.74
C PRO A 413 65.90 -17.94 50.77
N SER A 414 66.96 -17.13 50.55
CA SER A 414 67.45 -16.13 51.50
C SER A 414 66.93 -14.70 51.25
N GLN A 415 66.16 -14.46 50.17
CA GLN A 415 65.49 -13.19 49.96
C GLN A 415 64.04 -13.44 49.52
N PRO A 416 63.03 -12.89 50.21
CA PRO A 416 61.68 -12.90 49.67
C PRO A 416 61.72 -12.08 48.38
N PRO A 417 61.53 -12.69 47.20
CA PRO A 417 61.50 -11.93 45.97
C PRO A 417 60.34 -10.96 46.05
N ALA A 418 60.50 -9.77 45.48
CA ALA A 418 59.33 -9.02 45.07
C ALA A 418 58.58 -9.91 44.09
N ALA A 419 57.34 -10.32 44.44
CA ALA A 419 56.47 -11.03 43.52
C ALA A 419 56.48 -10.25 42.19
N PRO A 420 56.60 -10.94 41.04
CA PRO A 420 56.67 -10.27 39.75
C PRO A 420 55.49 -9.31 39.66
N THR A 421 55.79 -8.02 39.58
CA THR A 421 54.76 -7.00 39.50
C THR A 421 54.06 -7.20 38.16
N PRO A 422 52.73 -7.42 38.13
CA PRO A 422 52.04 -7.60 36.87
C PRO A 422 52.30 -6.37 35.98
N PRO A 423 52.54 -6.56 34.67
CA PRO A 423 52.68 -5.44 33.76
C PRO A 423 51.44 -4.56 33.88
N SER A 424 51.60 -3.24 33.78
CA SER A 424 50.44 -2.34 33.76
C SER A 424 49.57 -2.69 32.56
N LEU A 425 48.42 -3.33 32.81
CA LEU A 425 47.48 -3.72 31.78
C LEU A 425 46.45 -2.63 31.48
N VAL A 426 46.54 -1.44 32.06
CA VAL A 426 45.51 -0.37 31.97
C VAL A 426 45.04 -0.11 30.53
N ASN A 427 45.94 -0.17 29.54
CA ASN A 427 45.64 0.08 28.12
C ASN A 427 45.46 -1.20 27.29
N ALA A 428 45.43 -2.37 27.94
CA ALA A 428 45.27 -3.65 27.25
C ALA A 428 43.88 -3.77 26.64
N SER A 429 43.85 -4.21 25.38
CA SER A 429 42.64 -4.41 24.61
C SER A 429 42.74 -5.65 23.74
N VAL A 430 41.59 -6.17 23.34
CA VAL A 430 41.49 -7.24 22.34
C VAL A 430 40.66 -6.72 21.18
N ALA A 431 41.22 -6.74 19.98
CA ALA A 431 40.50 -6.49 18.74
C ALA A 431 39.95 -7.82 18.21
N VAL A 432 38.63 -7.98 18.27
CA VAL A 432 37.92 -9.20 17.89
C VAL A 432 37.22 -9.00 16.54
N GLY A 433 37.34 -10.00 15.66
CA GLY A 433 36.49 -10.18 14.49
C GLY A 433 35.75 -11.50 14.59
N VAL A 434 34.45 -11.50 14.31
CA VAL A 434 33.58 -12.68 14.42
C VAL A 434 32.81 -12.86 13.12
N THR A 435 32.74 -14.08 12.60
CA THR A 435 31.88 -14.45 11.48
C THR A 435 30.93 -15.57 11.89
N VAL A 436 29.66 -15.46 11.51
CA VAL A 436 28.71 -16.57 11.49
C VAL A 436 28.64 -17.11 10.07
N GLN A 437 28.67 -18.43 9.91
CA GLN A 437 28.73 -19.09 8.62
C GLN A 437 27.63 -20.14 8.47
N TRP A 438 27.07 -20.24 7.27
CA TRP A 438 26.15 -21.29 6.83
C TRP A 438 26.72 -21.92 5.55
N ASN A 439 26.95 -23.23 5.56
CA ASN A 439 27.58 -23.94 4.43
C ASN A 439 28.86 -23.27 3.90
N GLY A 440 29.68 -22.72 4.81
CA GLY A 440 30.92 -22.01 4.50
C GLY A 440 30.77 -20.56 4.02
N ALA A 441 29.55 -20.11 3.70
CA ALA A 441 29.27 -18.72 3.36
C ALA A 441 29.07 -17.89 4.64
N VAL A 442 29.61 -16.67 4.68
CA VAL A 442 29.41 -15.74 5.80
C VAL A 442 27.98 -15.18 5.74
N VAL A 443 27.24 -15.35 6.83
CA VAL A 443 25.85 -14.87 6.96
C VAL A 443 25.71 -13.71 7.94
N ASP A 444 26.68 -13.56 8.84
CA ASP A 444 26.82 -12.40 9.72
C ASP A 444 28.29 -12.18 10.04
N LEU A 445 28.71 -10.95 10.25
CA LEU A 445 30.10 -10.57 10.44
C LEU A 445 30.21 -9.30 11.26
N THR A 446 31.15 -9.26 12.19
CA THR A 446 31.62 -8.03 12.82
C THR A 446 33.13 -7.91 12.73
N THR A 447 33.61 -6.69 12.49
CA THR A 447 35.05 -6.40 12.38
C THR A 447 35.46 -5.35 13.40
N ASN A 448 36.72 -5.43 13.84
CA ASN A 448 37.37 -4.41 14.67
C ASN A 448 36.67 -4.13 16.02
N LEU A 449 36.06 -5.13 16.66
CA LEU A 449 35.53 -5.01 18.01
C LEU A 449 36.68 -4.87 19.00
N THR A 450 37.03 -3.63 19.34
CA THR A 450 38.02 -3.36 20.38
C THR A 450 37.35 -3.42 21.75
N ILE A 451 37.77 -4.38 22.58
CA ILE A 451 37.27 -4.61 23.95
C ILE A 451 38.42 -4.35 24.93
N GLY A 452 38.22 -3.39 25.83
CA GLY A 452 39.18 -3.09 26.89
C GLY A 452 39.19 -4.18 27.96
N ILE A 453 40.37 -4.69 28.30
CA ILE A 453 40.57 -5.74 29.33
C ILE A 453 41.44 -5.25 30.49
N GLY A 454 41.93 -4.02 30.38
CA GLY A 454 42.94 -3.45 31.26
C GLY A 454 42.44 -2.84 32.56
N ALA A 455 41.36 -2.07 32.49
CA ALA A 455 40.85 -1.31 33.64
C ALA A 455 40.26 -2.21 34.74
N SER A 456 39.92 -3.45 34.41
CA SER A 456 39.17 -4.36 35.28
C SER A 456 40.05 -5.23 36.19
N LEU A 457 41.37 -5.26 35.98
CA LEU A 457 42.33 -5.94 36.87
C LEU A 457 42.92 -4.95 37.88
N SER A 458 42.09 -4.42 38.79
CA SER A 458 42.56 -3.58 39.89
C SER A 458 42.81 -4.45 41.13
N GLY A 459 44.07 -4.62 41.53
CA GLY A 459 44.43 -5.35 42.74
C GLY A 459 45.81 -5.99 42.65
N ALA A 460 46.51 -6.09 43.78
CA ALA A 460 47.71 -6.91 43.85
C ALA A 460 47.28 -8.40 43.76
N PRO A 461 47.87 -9.19 42.86
CA PRO A 461 47.53 -10.61 42.78
C PRO A 461 47.95 -11.32 44.07
N THR A 462 47.04 -12.11 44.63
CA THR A 462 47.33 -12.97 45.77
C THR A 462 47.74 -14.35 45.24
N ILE A 463 48.75 -14.96 45.85
CA ILE A 463 49.22 -16.30 45.48
C ILE A 463 48.05 -17.29 45.56
N ASN A 464 47.85 -18.07 44.50
CA ASN A 464 46.77 -19.06 44.34
C ASN A 464 45.34 -18.48 44.39
N ALA A 465 45.15 -17.17 44.19
CA ALA A 465 43.84 -16.55 44.03
C ALA A 465 43.75 -15.85 42.66
N PRO A 466 43.05 -16.43 41.67
CA PRO A 466 42.90 -15.83 40.35
C PRO A 466 42.22 -14.46 40.45
N LEU A 467 42.78 -13.46 39.77
CA LEU A 467 42.09 -12.21 39.47
C LEU A 467 41.32 -12.40 38.16
N ASN A 468 40.01 -12.26 38.23
CA ASN A 468 39.13 -12.37 37.06
C ASN A 468 38.62 -10.99 36.67
N ALA A 469 38.77 -10.65 35.41
CA ALA A 469 38.23 -9.45 34.80
C ALA A 469 37.49 -9.85 33.53
N SER A 470 36.25 -9.38 33.36
CA SER A 470 35.57 -9.52 32.07
C SER A 470 35.11 -8.15 31.59
N SER A 471 35.10 -7.99 30.28
CA SER A 471 34.48 -6.86 29.60
C SER A 471 33.93 -7.37 28.28
N GLY A 472 32.90 -6.72 27.76
CA GLY A 472 32.35 -7.11 26.47
C GLY A 472 31.84 -5.93 25.68
N LYS A 473 31.36 -6.26 24.48
CA LYS A 473 30.50 -5.40 23.70
C LYS A 473 29.23 -6.15 23.33
N ALA A 474 28.09 -5.50 23.47
CA ALA A 474 26.80 -6.03 23.10
C ALA A 474 26.19 -5.18 21.97
N ALA A 475 25.59 -5.83 20.99
CA ALA A 475 24.93 -5.19 19.87
C ALA A 475 23.69 -4.45 20.38
N ASN A 476 23.51 -3.21 19.94
CA ASN A 476 22.28 -2.46 20.23
C ASN A 476 21.11 -3.00 19.40
N ASP A 477 21.37 -3.38 18.15
CA ASP A 477 20.43 -4.06 17.25
C ASP A 477 21.22 -5.08 16.40
N PRO A 478 20.86 -6.37 16.43
CA PRO A 478 21.60 -7.43 15.75
C PRO A 478 21.57 -7.29 14.22
N ARG A 479 20.65 -6.51 13.64
CA ARG A 479 20.62 -6.20 12.21
C ARG A 479 21.74 -5.28 11.77
N ILE A 480 22.35 -4.55 12.71
CA ILE A 480 23.39 -3.55 12.50
C ILE A 480 24.58 -3.79 13.43
N ASN A 481 25.26 -4.92 13.26
CA ASN A 481 26.35 -5.35 14.14
C ASN A 481 27.72 -5.46 13.41
N TRP A 482 27.84 -5.02 12.15
CA TRP A 482 29.05 -5.24 11.36
C TRP A 482 30.24 -4.31 11.65
N ASP A 483 29.96 -3.10 12.13
CA ASP A 483 30.95 -2.07 12.42
C ASP A 483 31.24 -2.02 13.92
N GLY A 484 32.25 -2.77 14.36
CA GLY A 484 32.68 -2.84 15.77
C GLY A 484 33.20 -1.52 16.36
N THR A 485 33.41 -0.49 15.53
CA THR A 485 33.83 0.84 15.95
C THR A 485 32.65 1.78 16.24
N SER A 486 31.47 1.48 15.68
CA SER A 486 30.28 2.32 15.83
C SER A 486 29.59 2.09 17.19
N MET A 487 29.49 3.16 17.97
CA MET A 487 28.72 3.15 19.23
C MET A 487 27.21 3.02 19.04
N ALA A 488 26.72 3.32 17.82
CA ALA A 488 25.32 3.11 17.47
C ALA A 488 25.00 1.61 17.27
N GLN A 489 26.00 0.83 16.86
CA GLN A 489 25.90 -0.61 16.64
C GLN A 489 26.26 -1.40 17.90
N TRP A 490 27.30 -0.96 18.61
CA TRP A 490 27.87 -1.70 19.74
C TRP A 490 27.99 -0.85 20.99
N ALA A 491 27.57 -1.42 22.11
CA ALA A 491 27.74 -0.85 23.43
C ALA A 491 28.78 -1.60 24.23
N VAL A 492 29.57 -0.89 25.03
CA VAL A 492 30.43 -1.53 26.03
C VAL A 492 29.56 -2.05 27.18
N VAL A 493 29.82 -3.29 27.59
CA VAL A 493 29.16 -3.96 28.71
C VAL A 493 30.17 -4.55 29.68
N THR A 494 29.86 -4.53 30.97
CA THR A 494 30.75 -5.01 32.03
C THR A 494 30.00 -5.87 33.05
N PRO A 495 30.67 -6.85 33.69
CA PRO A 495 30.10 -7.59 34.81
C PRO A 495 29.66 -6.64 35.92
N GLY A 496 28.45 -6.82 36.44
CA GLY A 496 27.89 -5.95 37.49
C GLY A 496 27.49 -4.54 37.03
N GLY A 497 27.61 -4.23 35.72
CA GLY A 497 27.01 -3.02 35.16
C GLY A 497 25.50 -3.00 35.41
N GLN A 498 24.92 -1.81 35.60
CA GLN A 498 23.47 -1.66 35.77
C GLN A 498 22.81 -1.23 34.45
N GLY A 499 21.58 -1.70 34.24
CA GLY A 499 20.76 -1.34 33.08
C GLY A 499 21.45 -1.64 31.75
N ALA A 500 21.55 -0.62 30.90
CA ALA A 500 22.13 -0.72 29.56
C ALA A 500 23.62 -1.11 29.54
N ALA A 501 24.37 -1.01 30.65
CA ALA A 501 25.77 -1.41 30.72
C ALA A 501 25.99 -2.84 31.25
N ALA A 502 24.91 -3.53 31.63
CA ALA A 502 24.98 -4.88 32.16
C ALA A 502 25.35 -5.89 31.07
N MET A 503 26.35 -6.72 31.35
CA MET A 503 26.65 -7.91 30.57
C MET A 503 25.49 -8.91 30.65
N SER A 504 25.04 -9.43 29.51
CA SER A 504 23.82 -10.25 29.40
C SER A 504 24.07 -11.64 28.82
N PHE A 505 25.34 -12.05 28.77
CA PHE A 505 25.78 -13.28 28.13
C PHE A 505 24.97 -14.52 28.56
N GLY A 506 24.32 -15.14 27.59
CA GLY A 506 23.31 -16.20 27.73
C GLY A 506 21.85 -15.71 27.68
N GLY A 507 21.59 -14.45 27.34
CA GLY A 507 20.25 -13.86 27.43
C GLY A 507 20.10 -12.54 26.69
N ARG A 508 18.88 -11.97 26.76
CA ARG A 508 18.56 -10.73 26.06
C ARG A 508 19.34 -9.56 26.64
N ASN A 509 20.05 -8.85 25.76
CA ASN A 509 20.74 -7.62 26.12
C ASN A 509 19.72 -6.53 26.55
N PRO A 510 19.88 -5.90 27.73
CA PRO A 510 19.00 -4.82 28.19
C PRO A 510 18.90 -3.64 27.22
N ARG A 511 19.88 -3.44 26.33
CA ARG A 511 19.87 -2.35 25.34
C ARG A 511 18.95 -2.57 24.15
N VAL A 512 18.50 -3.80 23.92
CA VAL A 512 17.72 -4.16 22.74
C VAL A 512 16.40 -3.35 22.66
N THR A 513 15.97 -2.71 23.75
CA THR A 513 14.81 -1.79 23.75
C THR A 513 14.93 -0.59 24.70
N ALA A 514 16.08 -0.38 25.36
CA ALA A 514 16.20 0.63 26.42
C ALA A 514 16.22 2.07 25.84
N GLY A 515 15.06 2.71 25.82
CA GLY A 515 14.92 4.17 25.92
C GLY A 515 15.19 4.97 24.64
N GLN A 516 15.12 4.37 23.46
CA GLN A 516 15.11 5.15 22.22
C GLN A 516 13.66 5.44 21.82
N GLY A 517 13.24 6.71 21.90
CA GLY A 517 11.83 7.11 21.87
C GLY A 517 10.99 6.50 20.75
N ASP A 518 11.55 6.42 19.54
CA ASP A 518 10.86 5.91 18.34
C ASP A 518 11.33 4.53 17.90
N ALA A 519 12.15 3.89 18.71
CA ALA A 519 12.56 2.52 18.47
C ALA A 519 11.36 1.59 18.63
N ASP A 520 11.40 0.54 17.83
CA ASP A 520 10.57 -0.64 17.96
C ASP A 520 10.72 -1.25 19.38
N PRO A 521 9.62 -1.36 20.16
CA PRO A 521 9.65 -1.98 21.47
C PRO A 521 9.64 -3.53 21.42
N ASP A 522 9.31 -4.14 20.28
CA ASP A 522 9.44 -5.58 20.05
C ASP A 522 10.83 -5.85 19.45
N THR A 523 11.42 -6.95 19.89
CA THR A 523 12.74 -7.40 19.47
C THR A 523 12.65 -8.50 18.42
N GLY A 524 11.43 -8.94 18.10
CA GLY A 524 11.13 -9.94 17.10
C GLY A 524 11.25 -9.41 15.69
N MET A 525 11.90 -10.20 14.83
CA MET A 525 12.09 -9.90 13.42
C MET A 525 11.27 -10.82 12.54
N TYR A 526 10.66 -10.23 11.52
CA TYR A 526 9.99 -10.98 10.46
C TYR A 526 10.81 -10.91 9.17
N CYS A 527 11.00 -12.06 8.52
CA CYS A 527 11.61 -12.15 7.19
C CYS A 527 10.72 -13.03 6.32
N ARG A 528 10.25 -12.47 5.21
CA ARG A 528 9.28 -13.13 4.35
C ARG A 528 9.87 -14.30 3.57
N ARG A 529 11.13 -14.20 3.15
CA ARG A 529 11.79 -15.19 2.26
C ARG A 529 11.01 -15.42 0.95
N GLY A 530 10.33 -14.38 0.49
CA GLY A 530 9.46 -14.41 -0.67
C GLY A 530 9.01 -13.02 -1.12
N PRO A 531 8.23 -12.93 -2.20
CA PRO A 531 7.81 -11.67 -2.81
C PRO A 531 6.89 -10.94 -1.85
N LEU A 532 7.04 -9.63 -1.70
CA LEU A 532 6.18 -8.82 -0.81
C LEU A 532 4.70 -9.16 -1.02
N ALA A 533 3.93 -9.38 0.06
CA ALA A 533 2.46 -9.44 -0.08
C ALA A 533 1.97 -8.03 -0.40
N THR A 534 2.31 -7.12 0.49
CA THR A 534 1.84 -5.75 0.51
C THR A 534 3.05 -4.85 0.67
N ILE A 535 2.95 -3.65 0.10
CA ILE A 535 3.91 -2.57 0.34
C ILE A 535 4.04 -2.26 1.85
N GLY A 536 3.02 -2.61 2.65
CA GLY A 536 3.04 -2.50 4.11
C GLY A 536 4.19 -3.25 4.79
N GLU A 537 4.74 -4.29 4.16
CA GLU A 537 5.83 -5.08 4.71
C GLU A 537 7.16 -4.33 4.77
N LEU A 538 7.28 -3.20 4.06
CA LEU A 538 8.41 -2.27 4.25
C LEU A 538 8.54 -1.85 5.72
N GLY A 539 7.45 -1.87 6.48
CA GLY A 539 7.42 -1.57 7.91
C GLY A 539 8.22 -2.51 8.81
N TYR A 540 8.73 -3.64 8.31
CA TYR A 540 9.69 -4.49 9.04
C TYR A 540 11.14 -4.13 8.79
N LEU A 541 11.42 -3.32 7.77
CA LEU A 541 12.77 -3.04 7.34
C LEU A 541 13.35 -1.90 8.17
N LEU A 542 14.53 -2.13 8.72
CA LEU A 542 15.38 -1.08 9.25
C LEU A 542 15.77 -0.13 8.12
N TYR A 543 15.62 1.17 8.36
CA TYR A 543 15.99 2.18 7.36
C TYR A 543 17.27 2.94 7.74
N ASN A 544 17.67 3.01 9.01
CA ASN A 544 18.81 3.83 9.43
C ASN A 544 19.80 3.08 10.33
N LYS A 545 21.06 2.96 9.88
CA LYS A 545 22.14 2.25 10.60
C LYS A 545 22.59 2.89 11.90
N ASN A 546 22.25 4.15 12.11
CA ASN A 546 22.57 4.89 13.33
C ASN A 546 21.39 4.93 14.32
N ARG A 547 20.27 4.31 13.96
CA ARG A 547 19.05 4.26 14.75
C ARG A 547 18.65 2.79 14.95
N PRO A 548 19.27 2.09 15.91
CA PRO A 548 18.90 0.70 16.22
C PRO A 548 17.40 0.63 16.47
N TRP A 549 16.75 -0.43 15.98
CA TRP A 549 15.32 -0.67 16.15
C TRP A 549 14.38 0.32 15.44
N HIS A 550 14.86 1.19 14.54
CA HIS A 550 13.99 2.09 13.79
C HIS A 550 13.66 1.55 12.39
N THR A 551 12.46 1.00 12.26
CA THR A 551 11.93 0.49 11.00
C THR A 551 11.15 1.54 10.21
N VAL A 552 10.89 1.32 8.93
CA VAL A 552 10.07 2.23 8.11
C VAL A 552 8.73 2.47 8.80
N HIS A 553 8.36 3.73 8.94
CA HIS A 553 7.08 4.11 9.56
C HIS A 553 5.96 3.94 8.54
N LEU A 554 4.84 3.37 8.99
CA LEU A 554 3.65 3.18 8.14
C LEU A 554 2.55 4.22 8.43
N MET A 555 2.84 5.14 9.34
CA MET A 555 1.97 6.20 9.82
C MET A 555 2.82 7.44 10.05
N ASP A 556 2.22 8.60 9.87
CA ASP A 556 2.81 9.88 10.18
C ASP A 556 2.96 9.99 11.69
N SER A 557 4.18 10.35 12.07
CA SER A 557 4.57 10.57 13.44
C SER A 557 5.47 11.79 13.41
N ALA A 558 5.33 12.67 14.40
CA ALA A 558 6.30 13.73 14.66
C ALA A 558 7.75 13.20 14.77
N SER A 559 7.86 11.89 14.93
CA SER A 559 9.03 11.12 15.20
C SER A 559 9.60 10.37 13.98
N ASP A 560 8.95 10.51 12.81
CA ASP A 560 9.54 10.17 11.51
C ASP A 560 10.03 11.43 10.77
N PRO A 561 11.18 12.02 11.17
CA PRO A 561 11.73 13.21 10.50
C PRO A 561 12.18 12.92 9.07
N ASN A 562 12.16 11.65 8.64
CA ASN A 562 12.64 11.24 7.34
C ASN A 562 11.48 10.92 6.37
N TYR A 563 10.22 11.07 6.80
CA TYR A 563 9.02 10.86 5.98
C TYR A 563 9.02 9.51 5.25
N THR A 564 9.47 8.46 5.93
CA THR A 564 9.63 7.11 5.37
C THR A 564 8.30 6.52 4.88
N TYR A 565 7.15 6.98 5.38
CA TYR A 565 5.84 6.59 4.87
C TYR A 565 5.62 6.97 3.38
N ARG A 566 6.38 7.92 2.82
CA ARG A 566 6.33 8.24 1.38
C ARG A 566 6.84 7.12 0.49
N LEU A 567 7.56 6.14 1.03
CA LEU A 567 7.99 4.94 0.29
C LEU A 567 6.79 4.17 -0.29
N PHE A 568 5.59 4.30 0.29
CA PHE A 568 4.36 3.72 -0.25
C PHE A 568 3.95 4.26 -1.62
N ASP A 569 4.35 5.49 -1.95
CA ASP A 569 4.05 6.04 -3.26
C ASP A 569 5.05 5.58 -4.30
N LEU A 570 6.26 5.21 -3.89
CA LEU A 570 7.34 4.82 -4.81
C LEU A 570 7.20 3.37 -5.27
N PHE A 571 6.56 2.52 -4.49
CA PHE A 571 6.56 1.07 -4.70
C PHE A 571 5.16 0.48 -4.90
N THR A 572 5.09 -0.62 -5.65
CA THR A 572 3.88 -1.46 -5.80
C THR A 572 4.27 -2.94 -5.78
N THR A 573 3.38 -3.81 -5.28
CA THR A 573 3.56 -5.28 -5.29
C THR A 573 2.84 -5.97 -6.45
N SER A 574 2.01 -5.24 -7.20
CA SER A 574 1.25 -5.77 -8.34
C SER A 574 1.77 -5.23 -9.67
N PRO A 575 1.64 -6.00 -10.77
CA PRO A 575 2.03 -5.58 -12.11
C PRO A 575 1.45 -4.21 -12.46
N THR A 576 2.32 -3.31 -12.92
CA THR A 576 1.91 -2.01 -13.48
C THR A 576 0.96 -2.26 -14.67
N ASN A 577 -0.18 -1.58 -14.73
CA ASN A 577 -1.26 -1.70 -15.72
C ASN A 577 -2.32 -2.81 -15.55
N ARG A 578 -2.40 -3.49 -14.40
CA ARG A 578 -3.56 -4.37 -14.16
C ARG A 578 -4.77 -3.58 -13.67
N ILE A 579 -5.89 -3.74 -14.36
CA ILE A 579 -7.20 -3.26 -13.91
C ILE A 579 -7.61 -4.12 -12.71
N VAL A 580 -7.68 -3.51 -11.53
CA VAL A 580 -8.14 -4.18 -10.31
C VAL A 580 -9.40 -3.49 -9.82
N GLN A 581 -10.45 -4.28 -9.61
CA GLN A 581 -11.77 -3.84 -9.16
C GLN A 581 -11.89 -4.08 -7.66
N GLY A 582 -12.58 -3.18 -6.95
CA GLY A 582 -12.99 -3.42 -5.55
C GLY A 582 -12.30 -2.60 -4.47
N PHE A 583 -11.33 -1.74 -4.82
CA PHE A 583 -10.73 -0.85 -3.83
C PHE A 583 -11.68 0.22 -3.35
N VAL A 584 -11.46 0.72 -2.13
CA VAL A 584 -12.24 1.78 -1.52
C VAL A 584 -11.53 3.12 -1.67
N ASN A 585 -12.24 4.16 -2.11
CA ASN A 585 -11.68 5.50 -2.10
C ASN A 585 -11.83 6.14 -0.72
N PRO A 586 -10.74 6.47 0.00
CA PRO A 586 -10.82 7.20 1.26
C PRO A 586 -11.39 8.63 1.10
N ASN A 587 -11.39 9.19 -0.11
CA ASN A 587 -12.02 10.48 -0.41
C ASN A 587 -13.53 10.41 -0.64
N ALA A 588 -14.14 9.22 -0.55
CA ALA A 588 -15.58 9.05 -0.69
C ALA A 588 -16.28 9.86 0.41
N GLN A 589 -16.54 11.13 0.16
CA GLN A 589 -17.10 12.02 1.16
C GLN A 589 -18.59 11.77 1.34
N THR A 590 -19.04 12.22 2.51
CA THR A 590 -20.41 12.38 2.97
C THR A 590 -21.20 13.29 2.02
N LEU A 591 -21.62 12.77 0.86
CA LEU A 591 -22.48 13.50 -0.07
C LEU A 591 -23.73 14.02 0.65
N GLY A 592 -23.80 15.34 0.83
CA GLY A 592 -24.98 16.03 1.35
C GLY A 592 -25.39 15.66 2.79
N GLY A 593 -24.45 15.37 3.68
CA GLY A 593 -24.75 15.13 5.11
C GLY A 593 -25.17 13.70 5.47
N TYR A 594 -25.06 12.74 4.54
CA TYR A 594 -25.25 11.32 4.82
C TYR A 594 -23.92 10.62 5.17
N ASN A 595 -23.75 10.22 6.45
CA ASN A 595 -22.58 9.54 7.05
C ASN A 595 -22.23 8.14 6.48
N ASN A 596 -22.72 7.79 5.29
CA ASN A 596 -22.53 6.46 4.70
C ASN A 596 -21.09 6.21 4.22
N SER A 597 -20.27 7.27 4.09
CA SER A 597 -18.82 7.19 3.83
C SER A 597 -18.10 6.33 4.87
N ASN A 598 -18.49 6.45 6.15
CA ASN A 598 -17.84 5.74 7.25
C ASN A 598 -18.13 4.23 7.18
N ALA A 599 -19.27 3.82 6.64
CA ALA A 599 -19.58 2.41 6.45
C ALA A 599 -18.71 1.80 5.33
N ILE A 600 -18.54 2.52 4.21
CA ILE A 600 -17.73 2.05 3.07
C ILE A 600 -16.25 1.94 3.46
N VAL A 601 -15.70 3.02 4.01
CA VAL A 601 -14.31 3.04 4.49
C VAL A 601 -14.13 2.05 5.64
N GLY A 602 -15.14 1.89 6.49
CA GLY A 602 -15.15 0.89 7.56
C GLY A 602 -14.96 -0.53 7.05
N CYS A 603 -15.53 -0.90 5.89
CA CYS A 603 -15.35 -2.22 5.29
C CYS A 603 -13.87 -2.59 5.08
N VAL A 604 -13.02 -1.60 4.84
CA VAL A 604 -11.56 -1.82 4.73
C VAL A 604 -10.97 -2.24 6.06
N PHE A 605 -11.49 -1.80 7.20
CA PHE A 605 -10.90 -2.10 8.50
C PHE A 605 -11.56 -3.27 9.21
N VAL A 606 -12.83 -3.60 8.93
CA VAL A 606 -13.53 -4.71 9.60
C VAL A 606 -12.82 -6.05 9.38
N GLY A 607 -12.47 -6.72 10.48
CA GLY A 607 -11.79 -8.01 10.47
C GLY A 607 -10.29 -7.91 10.15
N ALA A 608 -9.72 -6.71 10.07
CA ALA A 608 -8.28 -6.54 9.84
C ALA A 608 -7.52 -7.23 10.97
N SER A 609 -6.64 -8.16 10.63
CA SER A 609 -5.75 -8.74 11.63
C SER A 609 -4.85 -7.64 12.19
N LEU A 610 -4.71 -7.60 13.51
CA LEU A 610 -3.76 -6.76 14.22
C LEU A 610 -2.46 -7.53 14.50
N ALA A 611 -2.26 -8.67 13.83
CA ALA A 611 -1.08 -9.50 13.98
C ALA A 611 0.20 -8.69 13.68
N ARG A 612 1.09 -8.58 14.66
CA ARG A 612 2.40 -7.92 14.58
C ARG A 612 3.22 -8.47 13.41
N TYR A 613 3.12 -9.77 13.17
CA TYR A 613 3.73 -10.48 12.04
C TYR A 613 2.74 -11.48 11.41
N PRO A 614 2.91 -11.86 10.13
CA PRO A 614 2.07 -12.89 9.50
C PRO A 614 2.14 -14.21 10.26
N GLY A 615 0.98 -14.73 10.68
CA GLY A 615 0.90 -15.99 11.43
C GLY A 615 1.04 -15.85 12.95
N GLU A 616 0.99 -14.64 13.51
CA GLU A 616 0.92 -14.47 14.97
C GLU A 616 -0.32 -15.19 15.54
N PRO A 617 -0.14 -16.11 16.51
CA PRO A 617 -1.26 -16.80 17.14
C PRO A 617 -2.10 -15.83 17.96
N ASP A 618 -3.41 -16.07 18.00
CA ASP A 618 -4.38 -15.30 18.80
C ASP A 618 -4.39 -13.78 18.52
N ALA A 619 -3.91 -13.38 17.35
CA ALA A 619 -3.92 -11.99 16.94
C ALA A 619 -5.36 -11.45 16.89
N GLU A 620 -5.59 -10.34 17.60
CA GLU A 620 -6.87 -9.65 17.58
C GLU A 620 -7.23 -9.19 16.17
N VAL A 621 -8.52 -9.01 15.94
CA VAL A 621 -9.04 -8.46 14.69
C VAL A 621 -9.88 -7.22 14.99
N VAL A 622 -9.81 -6.25 14.08
CA VAL A 622 -10.60 -5.02 14.21
C VAL A 622 -12.10 -5.33 14.13
N THR A 623 -12.85 -4.92 15.15
CA THR A 623 -14.31 -5.08 15.22
C THR A 623 -15.05 -4.08 14.33
N SER A 624 -16.33 -4.34 14.04
CA SER A 624 -17.19 -3.41 13.29
C SER A 624 -17.27 -2.02 13.91
N ALA A 625 -17.29 -1.92 15.25
CA ALA A 625 -17.35 -0.64 15.95
C ALA A 625 -16.04 0.14 15.81
N GLN A 626 -14.89 -0.53 16.03
CA GLN A 626 -13.57 0.08 15.85
C GLN A 626 -13.34 0.51 14.40
N ALA A 627 -13.76 -0.30 13.43
CA ALA A 627 -13.67 0.03 12.02
C ALA A 627 -14.46 1.30 11.65
N ALA A 628 -15.65 1.50 12.24
CA ALA A 628 -16.44 2.72 12.04
C ALA A 628 -15.72 3.96 12.62
N LEU A 629 -15.08 3.83 13.78
CA LEU A 629 -14.27 4.91 14.37
C LEU A 629 -13.03 5.21 13.53
N LEU A 630 -12.34 4.18 13.01
CA LEU A 630 -11.20 4.36 12.11
C LEU A 630 -11.63 5.08 10.83
N ALA A 631 -12.76 4.69 10.25
CA ALA A 631 -13.31 5.32 9.07
C ALA A 631 -13.65 6.80 9.29
N ASP A 632 -14.20 7.13 10.46
CA ASP A 632 -14.45 8.52 10.87
C ASP A 632 -13.15 9.33 10.96
N ARG A 633 -12.07 8.73 11.49
CA ARG A 633 -10.76 9.38 11.55
C ARG A 633 -10.12 9.57 10.19
N VAL A 634 -10.28 8.63 9.27
CA VAL A 634 -9.84 8.79 7.87
C VAL A 634 -10.65 9.92 7.20
N ALA A 635 -11.98 9.96 7.35
CA ALA A 635 -12.78 11.05 6.80
C ALA A 635 -12.43 12.42 7.42
N GLY A 636 -12.01 12.44 8.70
CA GLY A 636 -11.75 13.65 9.49
C GLY A 636 -10.38 14.32 9.30
N VAL A 637 -9.45 13.78 8.50
CA VAL A 637 -8.09 14.38 8.34
C VAL A 637 -8.13 15.74 7.63
N GLY A 638 -9.27 16.17 7.10
CA GLY A 638 -9.50 17.53 6.57
C GLY A 638 -8.76 17.83 5.26
N SER A 639 -7.92 16.91 4.80
CA SER A 639 -7.21 16.97 3.53
C SER A 639 -7.68 15.88 2.58
N VAL A 640 -7.78 16.23 1.30
CA VAL A 640 -7.97 15.28 0.21
C VAL A 640 -6.77 14.34 0.13
N TYR A 641 -7.03 13.03 0.08
CA TYR A 641 -6.02 12.02 -0.16
C TYR A 641 -5.68 12.02 -1.64
N THR A 642 -4.45 12.39 -1.98
CA THR A 642 -3.99 12.28 -3.37
C THR A 642 -3.19 11.01 -3.53
N ASN A 643 -2.28 10.72 -2.62
CA ASN A 643 -1.36 9.60 -2.67
C ASN A 643 -1.73 8.50 -1.68
N ILE A 644 -1.18 7.30 -1.85
CA ILE A 644 -1.37 6.23 -0.86
C ILE A 644 -0.72 6.65 0.46
N SER A 645 0.45 7.28 0.40
CA SER A 645 1.13 7.80 1.59
C SER A 645 0.35 8.89 2.33
N ASP A 646 -0.63 9.55 1.67
CA ASP A 646 -1.48 10.53 2.35
C ASP A 646 -2.39 9.86 3.38
N ILE A 647 -2.77 8.59 3.17
CA ILE A 647 -3.52 7.78 4.14
C ILE A 647 -2.68 7.56 5.39
N CYS A 648 -1.36 7.44 5.23
CA CYS A 648 -0.44 7.31 6.35
C CYS A 648 -0.39 8.57 7.20
N ARG A 649 -0.88 9.74 6.76
CA ARG A 649 -1.07 10.92 7.62
C ARG A 649 -2.02 10.68 8.79
N LEU A 650 -2.73 9.56 8.80
CA LEU A 650 -3.42 9.08 9.98
C LEU A 650 -2.43 8.88 11.14
N ALA A 651 -2.33 9.88 12.01
CA ALA A 651 -1.44 9.85 13.15
C ALA A 651 -1.74 8.68 14.09
N ALA A 652 -0.72 8.15 14.76
CA ALA A 652 -0.87 7.08 15.74
C ALA A 652 -1.92 7.41 16.82
N ASN A 653 -2.07 8.69 17.19
CA ASN A 653 -3.10 9.16 18.13
C ASN A 653 -4.53 8.96 17.60
N ASN A 654 -4.76 9.13 16.29
CA ASN A 654 -6.06 8.90 15.68
C ASN A 654 -6.42 7.42 15.69
N ILE A 655 -5.44 6.54 15.45
CA ILE A 655 -5.65 5.09 15.56
C ILE A 655 -5.87 4.70 17.03
N ASN A 656 -5.11 5.29 17.96
CA ASN A 656 -5.26 5.03 19.40
C ASN A 656 -6.66 5.38 19.92
N PHE A 657 -7.34 6.36 19.31
CA PHE A 657 -8.72 6.66 19.65
C PHE A 657 -9.67 5.51 19.33
N ALA A 658 -9.46 4.81 18.20
CA ALA A 658 -10.27 3.66 17.81
C ALA A 658 -9.78 2.35 18.45
N LEU A 659 -8.48 2.25 18.76
CA LEU A 659 -7.78 1.06 19.24
C LEU A 659 -6.87 1.42 20.44
N PRO A 660 -7.43 1.76 21.62
CA PRO A 660 -6.67 2.30 22.75
C PRO A 660 -5.69 1.30 23.37
N ASP A 661 -6.04 0.01 23.37
CA ASP A 661 -5.25 -1.05 24.01
C ASP A 661 -4.21 -1.69 23.08
N THR A 662 -4.03 -1.12 21.88
CA THR A 662 -3.10 -1.66 20.89
C THR A 662 -1.72 -1.04 21.00
N ASP A 663 -0.68 -1.88 20.91
CA ASP A 663 0.68 -1.41 20.83
C ASP A 663 1.00 -0.81 19.45
N TYR A 664 2.22 -0.30 19.31
CA TYR A 664 2.67 0.33 18.06
C TYR A 664 2.67 -0.65 16.86
N TRP A 665 2.96 -1.94 17.07
CA TRP A 665 2.99 -2.94 15.99
C TRP A 665 1.64 -3.37 15.53
N GLN A 666 0.69 -3.52 16.45
CA GLN A 666 -0.70 -3.78 16.11
C GLN A 666 -1.27 -2.60 15.27
N LYS A 667 -0.89 -1.36 15.59
CA LYS A 667 -1.23 -0.17 14.78
C LYS A 667 -0.56 -0.19 13.41
N LYS A 668 0.73 -0.57 13.32
CA LYS A 668 1.40 -0.77 12.02
C LYS A 668 0.76 -1.90 11.22
N ALA A 669 0.36 -2.99 11.86
CA ALA A 669 -0.31 -4.13 11.24
C ALA A 669 -1.64 -3.72 10.61
N LEU A 670 -2.42 -2.87 11.28
CA LEU A 670 -3.63 -2.29 10.70
C LEU A 670 -3.33 -1.59 9.37
N MET A 671 -2.33 -0.71 9.34
CA MET A 671 -1.94 -0.01 8.12
C MET A 671 -1.42 -0.98 7.06
N ARG A 672 -0.52 -1.90 7.43
CA ARG A 672 0.02 -2.95 6.56
C ARG A 672 -1.09 -3.74 5.86
N ASN A 673 -2.12 -4.13 6.61
CA ASN A 673 -3.21 -4.99 6.16
C ASN A 673 -4.40 -4.25 5.54
N SER A 674 -4.33 -2.91 5.45
CA SER A 674 -5.43 -2.08 4.93
C SER A 674 -5.01 -1.16 3.78
N ILE A 675 -3.72 -0.78 3.72
CA ILE A 675 -3.23 0.23 2.79
C ILE A 675 -3.41 -0.20 1.32
N GLY A 676 -3.25 -1.49 1.03
CA GLY A 676 -3.46 -2.04 -0.31
C GLY A 676 -4.93 -2.17 -0.71
N LEU A 677 -5.88 -1.95 0.20
CA LEU A 677 -7.33 -1.99 -0.07
C LEU A 677 -7.91 -0.61 -0.37
N LEU A 678 -7.12 0.44 -0.15
CA LEU A 678 -7.52 1.83 -0.34
C LEU A 678 -6.96 2.38 -1.64
N ASN A 679 -7.73 3.25 -2.26
CA ASN A 679 -7.35 3.89 -3.50
C ASN A 679 -7.82 5.35 -3.51
N PRO A 680 -6.93 6.29 -3.17
CA PRO A 680 -7.28 7.71 -3.10
C PRO A 680 -7.75 8.25 -4.45
N ARG A 681 -7.33 7.66 -5.58
CA ARG A 681 -7.36 8.26 -6.92
C ARG A 681 -8.39 7.70 -7.91
N GLN A 682 -9.36 6.96 -7.41
CA GLN A 682 -10.49 6.56 -8.24
C GLN A 682 -11.29 7.81 -8.65
N ASN A 683 -11.54 7.99 -9.95
CA ASN A 683 -12.29 9.13 -10.50
C ASN A 683 -13.19 8.65 -11.64
N LEU A 684 -14.18 7.82 -11.28
CA LEU A 684 -15.10 7.17 -12.21
C LEU A 684 -16.47 7.83 -12.13
N TRP A 685 -17.12 8.02 -13.27
CA TRP A 685 -18.36 8.74 -13.40
C TRP A 685 -19.36 7.97 -14.23
N ILE A 686 -20.63 8.08 -13.86
CA ILE A 686 -21.75 7.64 -14.71
C ILE A 686 -22.44 8.89 -15.22
N ILE A 687 -22.51 9.06 -16.54
CA ILE A 687 -23.16 10.18 -17.19
C ILE A 687 -24.39 9.68 -17.91
N ALA A 688 -25.58 10.06 -17.44
CA ALA A 688 -26.82 9.84 -18.15
C ALA A 688 -27.18 11.08 -18.96
N VAL A 689 -27.42 10.89 -20.25
CA VAL A 689 -27.67 11.97 -21.20
C VAL A 689 -28.99 11.76 -21.94
N ALA A 690 -29.65 12.86 -22.24
CA ALA A 690 -30.85 12.90 -23.06
C ALA A 690 -30.71 14.01 -24.10
N GLY A 691 -31.15 13.73 -25.32
CA GLY A 691 -31.27 14.70 -26.40
C GLY A 691 -32.68 14.64 -26.96
N ARG A 692 -33.34 15.79 -27.09
CA ARG A 692 -34.63 15.88 -27.76
C ARG A 692 -34.57 16.82 -28.94
N ALA A 693 -34.98 16.33 -30.10
CA ALA A 693 -35.21 17.16 -31.26
C ALA A 693 -36.55 17.88 -31.09
N VAL A 694 -36.54 19.18 -31.36
CA VAL A 694 -37.67 20.07 -31.17
C VAL A 694 -37.93 20.78 -32.48
N ARG A 695 -39.22 20.98 -32.79
CA ARG A 695 -39.64 21.94 -33.80
C ARG A 695 -40.12 23.21 -33.10
N ASP A 696 -39.36 24.27 -33.33
CA ASP A 696 -39.70 25.63 -32.95
C ASP A 696 -40.74 26.19 -33.94
N VAL A 697 -41.97 26.42 -33.47
CA VAL A 697 -43.10 26.88 -34.29
C VAL A 697 -43.27 28.39 -34.19
N ASN A 698 -42.94 28.99 -33.05
CA ASN A 698 -43.06 30.42 -32.79
C ASN A 698 -41.81 31.21 -33.23
N ASN A 699 -40.72 30.51 -33.54
CA ASN A 699 -39.42 31.03 -33.97
C ASN A 699 -38.79 32.00 -32.94
N ASP A 700 -38.99 31.73 -31.65
CA ASP A 700 -38.41 32.50 -30.53
C ASP A 700 -37.08 31.92 -30.01
N ASN A 701 -36.61 30.82 -30.60
CA ASN A 701 -35.39 30.10 -30.26
C ASN A 701 -35.38 29.49 -28.84
N GLN A 702 -36.55 29.29 -28.24
CA GLN A 702 -36.70 28.68 -26.93
C GLN A 702 -37.78 27.62 -26.99
N PHE A 703 -37.52 26.44 -26.44
CA PHE A 703 -38.62 25.50 -26.27
C PHE A 703 -39.46 25.94 -25.09
N THR A 704 -40.70 26.34 -25.36
CA THR A 704 -41.66 26.66 -24.30
C THR A 704 -42.78 25.62 -24.31
N SER A 705 -42.94 24.89 -23.20
CA SER A 705 -44.09 24.02 -22.99
C SER A 705 -45.39 24.86 -23.15
N GLY A 706 -46.15 24.64 -24.21
CA GLY A 706 -47.45 25.28 -24.46
C GLY A 706 -47.47 26.44 -25.47
N SER A 707 -46.34 26.82 -26.08
CA SER A 707 -46.26 27.84 -27.14
C SER A 707 -46.59 27.31 -28.55
N GLY A 708 -46.86 26.01 -28.67
CA GLY A 708 -47.01 25.33 -29.95
C GLY A 708 -45.74 24.61 -30.42
N ASP A 709 -44.62 24.78 -29.71
CA ASP A 709 -43.41 23.98 -29.92
C ASP A 709 -43.67 22.53 -29.52
N PHE A 710 -43.13 21.59 -30.29
CA PHE A 710 -43.32 20.17 -30.00
C PHE A 710 -42.06 19.35 -30.24
N GLU A 711 -41.97 18.29 -29.45
CA GLU A 711 -40.92 17.29 -29.51
C GLU A 711 -41.14 16.37 -30.72
N THR A 712 -40.11 16.22 -31.55
CA THR A 712 -40.15 15.38 -32.76
C THR A 712 -39.50 14.02 -32.54
N ALA A 713 -38.46 13.95 -31.69
CA ALA A 713 -37.77 12.72 -31.32
C ALA A 713 -36.98 12.90 -30.02
N VAL A 714 -36.74 11.81 -29.29
CA VAL A 714 -35.87 11.78 -28.11
C VAL A 714 -34.92 10.60 -28.20
N ALA A 715 -33.70 10.79 -27.71
CA ALA A 715 -32.71 9.75 -27.55
C ALA A 715 -32.10 9.82 -26.14
N TYR A 716 -31.85 8.65 -25.56
CA TYR A 716 -31.22 8.50 -24.26
C TYR A 716 -29.94 7.68 -24.39
N ALA A 717 -28.94 8.02 -23.60
CA ALA A 717 -27.75 7.19 -23.47
C ALA A 717 -27.16 7.27 -22.06
N VAL A 718 -26.35 6.27 -21.72
CA VAL A 718 -25.53 6.25 -20.52
C VAL A 718 -24.09 6.02 -20.92
N ALA A 719 -23.20 6.81 -20.34
CA ALA A 719 -21.76 6.69 -20.47
C ALA A 719 -21.13 6.39 -19.11
N THR A 720 -20.14 5.50 -19.09
CA THR A 720 -19.20 5.41 -17.96
C THR A 720 -17.93 6.12 -18.39
N VAL A 721 -17.58 7.18 -17.67
CA VAL A 721 -16.41 8.02 -17.97
C VAL A 721 -15.42 7.89 -16.84
N TRP A 722 -14.18 7.54 -17.19
CA TRP A 722 -13.06 7.63 -16.26
C TRP A 722 -12.30 8.91 -16.54
N ARG A 723 -12.12 9.76 -15.53
CA ARG A 723 -11.28 10.96 -15.62
C ARG A 723 -9.92 10.64 -15.02
N ASP A 724 -8.86 10.96 -15.74
CA ASP A 724 -7.51 10.83 -15.21
C ASP A 724 -7.35 11.78 -14.01
N PRO A 725 -6.96 11.30 -12.81
CA PRO A 725 -6.61 12.18 -11.70
C PRO A 725 -5.39 13.06 -12.01
N TYR A 726 -4.60 12.73 -13.05
CA TYR A 726 -3.46 13.53 -13.49
C TYR A 726 -3.88 14.59 -14.50
N GLU A 727 -3.34 15.79 -14.33
CA GLU A 727 -3.39 16.85 -15.33
C GLU A 727 -2.76 16.37 -16.64
N ASP A 728 -3.39 16.70 -17.76
CA ASP A 728 -2.87 16.39 -19.08
C ASP A 728 -1.56 17.17 -19.29
N PRO A 729 -0.40 16.50 -19.41
CA PRO A 729 0.86 17.18 -19.64
C PRO A 729 0.88 17.92 -20.99
N ASP A 730 0.04 17.52 -21.94
CA ASP A 730 -0.05 18.13 -23.27
C ASP A 730 -0.92 19.41 -23.26
N ASP A 731 -1.68 19.69 -22.19
CA ASP A 731 -2.48 20.92 -22.05
C ASP A 731 -1.62 22.12 -21.63
N THR A 732 -0.62 22.41 -22.46
CA THR A 732 0.35 23.50 -22.28
C THR A 732 -0.27 24.90 -22.36
N ALA A 733 -1.53 25.01 -22.81
CA ALA A 733 -2.29 26.25 -22.84
C ALA A 733 -2.69 26.75 -21.45
N ASN A 734 -2.75 25.85 -20.46
CA ASN A 734 -3.14 26.17 -19.08
C ASN A 734 -1.95 25.98 -18.12
N PRO A 735 -1.81 26.83 -17.08
CA PRO A 735 -0.78 26.67 -16.07
C PRO A 735 -1.02 25.38 -15.26
N VAL A 736 0.05 24.81 -14.70
CA VAL A 736 -0.02 23.65 -13.79
C VAL A 736 -0.96 24.02 -12.62
N GLY A 737 -1.90 23.13 -12.29
CA GLY A 737 -2.99 23.41 -11.36
C GLY A 737 -4.31 23.81 -12.03
N GLN A 738 -4.28 24.14 -13.33
CA GLN A 738 -5.45 24.53 -14.13
C GLN A 738 -5.54 23.74 -15.45
N ARG A 739 -4.64 22.79 -15.68
CA ARG A 739 -4.66 21.96 -16.88
C ARG A 739 -5.86 21.05 -16.88
N ARG A 740 -6.38 20.80 -18.08
CA ARG A 740 -7.42 19.80 -18.32
C ARG A 740 -6.91 18.42 -17.95
N HIS A 741 -7.84 17.57 -17.57
CA HIS A 741 -7.55 16.17 -17.28
C HIS A 741 -8.11 15.32 -18.41
N ARG A 742 -7.44 14.23 -18.75
CA ARG A 742 -7.93 13.35 -19.81
C ARG A 742 -9.16 12.59 -19.32
N SER A 743 -10.24 12.65 -20.10
CA SER A 743 -11.45 11.90 -19.83
C SER A 743 -11.61 10.78 -20.87
N PHE A 744 -11.84 9.56 -20.41
CA PHE A 744 -11.94 8.37 -21.24
C PHE A 744 -13.33 7.75 -21.07
N ILE A 745 -14.07 7.65 -22.18
CA ILE A 745 -15.35 6.95 -22.21
C ILE A 745 -15.07 5.45 -22.25
N GLN A 746 -15.29 4.77 -21.12
CA GLN A 746 -15.08 3.32 -20.98
C GLN A 746 -16.25 2.52 -21.55
N PHE A 747 -17.45 3.08 -21.45
CA PHE A 747 -18.68 2.44 -21.88
C PHE A 747 -19.65 3.51 -22.38
N PHE A 748 -20.38 3.20 -23.45
CA PHE A 748 -21.44 4.06 -23.97
C PHE A 748 -22.55 3.20 -24.58
N GLN A 749 -23.78 3.34 -24.08
CA GLN A 749 -24.93 2.57 -24.54
C GLN A 749 -26.13 3.48 -24.81
N TRP A 750 -26.69 3.35 -26.02
CA TRP A 750 -27.97 3.94 -26.40
C TRP A 750 -29.14 3.15 -25.81
N ARG A 751 -30.23 3.85 -25.52
CA ARG A 751 -31.50 3.26 -25.10
C ARG A 751 -32.65 3.63 -26.01
#